data_AF-A0A2M6WM06-F1
#
_entry.id   AF-A0A2M6WM06-F1
#
_cell.length_a   1.000
_cell.length_b   1.000
_cell.length_c   1.000
_cell.angle_alpha   90.00
_cell.angle_beta   90.00
_cell.angle_gamma   90.00
#
_symmetry.space_group_name_H-M   'P 1'
#
loop_
_entity.id
_entity.type
_entity.pdbx_description
1 polymer ?
#
loop_
_entity_poly.entity_id
_entity_poly.type
_entity_poly.pdbx_seq_one_letter_code
_entity_poly.pdbx_strand_id
1 'polypeptide(L)'
;MTANELRQKYLDFFKSKGHSVIPSASLIPENDPTVLFTTAGMHPLVPYLMGEKHPEGTRLTDAQKCVRTGDIDEVGDATHHTFFEMLGNWSLGDYFKKEAIEWSWEFLTEILKLDKNRIAVSVFAGDNDAPFDEEAFNLWKNLGMPEARIAKLPKKNNWWGPAGETGPCGTDTEMFYWTGDPEKIPESFNDDPEVSGWVEIWNDVFMQYNKTKDGRFEPLAQKNVDTGMGLERTLAVINNLNDNYRTELFWPIIKKIEELSGKKYEGNEKAFRIIADHLKAATMILGDDRGVAPSNTGQGYVLRRLIRRAVRYGKQLGITKNFTAEVAEEVIKIYQDVYSEVKKNEQFIKDELQKEEEKFDKVLKRKNTEIEIKEVLREPILWLDKETSAQVIAIPARDYKVNRDKEEVYKDFGREMFQVYQKTGYPLELVLEELKKDRYLSDFFIEIVTKSFQEEMKKHQDLSRTASAGMFKGGLADASEETKKLHTTAHLMLESLRRVLGPHVSQKGSNITAERLRFDFSHPEKMTAEQMQQVEDLVNEQIAKDLPVRCKEMPLEEAKKLGATGVFKHKYGEKVKVYSIGDFSKEICGGPHVEHTGELGKFKIIKEESSSAGIRRVKATLQITNPEYSGRIYESNHNIRIKSHGKN
;
A
#
# COMPACT_ATOMS: atom_id res chain seq x y z
N MET A 1 -26.12 16.95 11.55
CA MET A 1 -25.35 16.19 12.57
C MET A 1 -23.93 16.07 12.07
N THR A 2 -22.95 16.25 12.96
CA THR A 2 -21.53 16.12 12.60
C THR A 2 -21.05 14.67 12.68
N ALA A 3 -19.91 14.37 12.06
CA ALA A 3 -19.24 13.06 12.13
C ALA A 3 -18.90 12.69 13.59
N ASN A 4 -18.41 13.66 14.38
CA ASN A 4 -18.10 13.44 15.80
C ASN A 4 -19.36 13.17 16.62
N GLU A 5 -20.46 13.89 16.37
CA GLU A 5 -21.74 13.61 17.00
C GLU A 5 -22.26 12.20 16.65
N LEU A 6 -22.14 11.79 15.39
CA LEU A 6 -22.56 10.45 14.95
C LEU A 6 -21.73 9.35 15.62
N ARG A 7 -20.39 9.48 15.63
CA ARG A 7 -19.50 8.55 16.36
C ARG A 7 -19.91 8.47 17.83
N GLN A 8 -20.03 9.60 18.51
CA GLN A 8 -20.34 9.64 19.94
C GLN A 8 -21.71 9.05 20.25
N LYS A 9 -22.74 9.36 19.45
CA LYS A 9 -24.07 8.76 19.60
C LYS A 9 -24.04 7.25 19.45
N TYR A 10 -23.30 6.72 18.48
CA TYR A 10 -23.15 5.29 18.27
C TYR A 10 -22.47 4.62 19.47
N LEU A 11 -21.33 5.15 19.90
CA LEU A 11 -20.56 4.63 21.03
C LEU A 11 -21.36 4.69 22.34
N ASP A 12 -22.03 5.80 22.63
CA ASP A 12 -22.86 5.95 23.84
C ASP A 12 -24.07 5.01 23.83
N PHE A 13 -24.68 4.81 22.65
CA PHE A 13 -25.79 3.88 22.49
C PHE A 13 -25.36 2.45 22.84
N PHE A 14 -24.30 1.94 22.23
CA PHE A 14 -23.83 0.58 22.53
C PHE A 14 -23.23 0.44 23.92
N LYS A 15 -22.58 1.49 24.44
CA LYS A 15 -22.18 1.53 25.86
C LYS A 15 -23.38 1.39 26.79
N SER A 16 -24.53 1.99 26.47
CA SER A 16 -25.77 1.81 27.23
C SER A 16 -26.34 0.38 27.15
N LYS A 17 -25.98 -0.39 26.11
CA LYS A 17 -26.29 -1.82 25.96
C LYS A 17 -25.23 -2.74 26.60
N GLY A 18 -24.25 -2.16 27.30
CA GLY A 18 -23.22 -2.91 28.03
C GLY A 18 -21.98 -3.24 27.22
N HIS A 19 -21.77 -2.61 26.05
CA HIS A 19 -20.54 -2.76 25.27
C HIS A 19 -19.42 -1.92 25.87
N SER A 20 -18.22 -2.50 25.89
CA SER A 20 -16.99 -1.77 26.17
C SER A 20 -16.56 -1.01 24.92
N VAL A 21 -16.31 0.30 25.06
CA VAL A 21 -15.77 1.12 23.98
C VAL A 21 -14.27 0.84 23.89
N ILE A 22 -13.82 0.31 22.75
CA ILE A 22 -12.41 0.02 22.48
C ILE A 22 -11.82 1.03 21.48
N PRO A 23 -10.50 1.28 21.50
CA PRO A 23 -9.88 2.17 20.53
C PRO A 23 -9.81 1.50 19.15
N SER A 24 -9.86 2.31 18.09
CA SER A 24 -9.59 1.81 16.74
C SER A 24 -8.17 1.24 16.64
N ALA A 25 -8.06 0.06 16.05
CA ALA A 25 -6.80 -0.55 15.69
C ALA A 25 -6.11 0.19 14.53
N SER A 26 -4.80 -0.05 14.40
CA SER A 26 -3.98 0.44 13.29
C SER A 26 -4.54 0.02 11.93
N LEU A 27 -4.40 0.90 10.93
CA LEU A 27 -4.70 0.60 9.52
C LEU A 27 -3.81 -0.52 8.96
N ILE A 28 -2.67 -0.76 9.60
CA ILE A 28 -1.70 -1.78 9.23
C ILE A 28 -1.82 -2.94 10.25
N PRO A 29 -2.32 -4.12 9.83
CA PRO A 29 -2.51 -5.27 10.71
C PRO A 29 -1.24 -5.75 11.38
N GLU A 30 -1.34 -6.25 12.61
CA GLU A 30 -0.22 -6.89 13.32
C GLU A 30 -0.19 -8.38 13.01
N ASN A 31 0.92 -8.87 12.47
CA ASN A 31 1.17 -10.30 12.23
C ASN A 31 0.13 -11.03 11.35
N ASP A 32 -0.67 -10.31 10.56
CA ASP A 32 -1.59 -10.91 9.59
C ASP A 32 -0.97 -10.88 8.18
N PRO A 33 -0.58 -12.04 7.60
CA PRO A 33 -0.01 -12.11 6.27
C PRO A 33 -1.07 -12.13 5.16
N THR A 34 -2.36 -12.23 5.49
CA THR A 34 -3.44 -12.44 4.52
C THR A 34 -3.95 -11.14 3.90
N VAL A 35 -3.84 -10.03 4.64
CA VAL A 35 -4.33 -8.71 4.21
C VAL A 35 -3.25 -7.62 4.36
N LEU A 36 -3.25 -6.66 3.44
CA LEU A 36 -2.31 -5.53 3.50
C LEU A 36 -2.77 -4.44 4.46
N PHE A 37 -4.08 -4.22 4.59
CA PHE A 37 -4.64 -3.21 5.47
C PHE A 37 -5.81 -3.79 6.26
N THR A 38 -6.16 -3.16 7.37
CA THR A 38 -7.41 -3.43 8.09
C THR A 38 -8.57 -2.98 7.19
N THR A 39 -9.36 -3.94 6.69
CA THR A 39 -10.43 -3.67 5.70
C THR A 39 -11.84 -3.67 6.32
N ALA A 40 -11.98 -4.12 7.56
CA ALA A 40 -13.22 -4.20 8.31
C ALA A 40 -12.96 -4.11 9.82
N GLY A 41 -14.00 -3.73 10.57
CA GLY A 41 -13.98 -3.64 12.04
C GLY A 41 -13.68 -4.96 12.74
N MET A 42 -14.13 -6.09 12.18
CA MET A 42 -13.85 -7.42 12.74
C MET A 42 -12.41 -7.91 12.59
N HIS A 43 -11.60 -7.33 11.68
CA HIS A 43 -10.26 -7.86 11.38
C HIS A 43 -9.35 -7.94 12.61
N PRO A 44 -9.21 -6.88 13.43
CA PRO A 44 -8.42 -6.95 14.66
C PRO A 44 -9.02 -7.90 15.72
N LEU A 45 -10.27 -8.34 15.54
CA LEU A 45 -11.02 -9.12 16.50
C LEU A 45 -11.10 -10.61 16.15
N VAL A 46 -10.54 -11.04 15.01
CA VAL A 46 -10.57 -12.44 14.54
C VAL A 46 -10.20 -13.46 15.62
N PRO A 47 -9.12 -13.30 16.42
CA PRO A 47 -8.77 -14.29 17.44
C PRO A 47 -9.89 -14.48 18.48
N TYR A 48 -10.56 -13.39 18.86
CA TYR A 48 -11.63 -13.41 19.87
C TYR A 48 -12.94 -13.96 19.30
N LEU A 49 -13.24 -13.68 18.03
CA LEU A 49 -14.35 -14.29 17.30
C LEU A 49 -14.19 -15.82 17.21
N MET A 50 -12.95 -16.30 17.19
CA MET A 50 -12.60 -17.73 17.20
C MET A 50 -12.61 -18.39 18.59
N GLY A 51 -12.90 -17.62 19.66
CA GLY A 51 -13.06 -18.15 21.02
C GLY A 51 -12.02 -17.67 22.03
N GLU A 52 -11.03 -16.86 21.63
CA GLU A 52 -10.17 -16.21 22.62
C GLU A 52 -10.94 -15.17 23.44
N LYS A 53 -10.55 -14.99 24.70
CA LYS A 53 -11.19 -13.99 25.56
C LYS A 53 -10.59 -12.61 25.31
N HIS A 54 -11.43 -11.64 24.96
CA HIS A 54 -11.01 -10.25 24.87
C HIS A 54 -10.90 -9.62 26.27
N PRO A 55 -9.85 -8.82 26.57
CA PRO A 55 -9.65 -8.23 27.90
C PRO A 55 -10.78 -7.31 28.35
N GLU A 56 -11.43 -6.62 27.41
CA GLU A 56 -12.54 -5.69 27.67
C GLU A 56 -13.93 -6.37 27.75
N GLY A 57 -13.99 -7.70 27.74
CA GLY A 57 -15.23 -8.47 27.87
C GLY A 57 -15.78 -9.01 26.55
N THR A 58 -17.08 -9.37 26.54
CA THR A 58 -17.73 -10.09 25.42
C THR A 58 -18.58 -9.20 24.51
N ARG A 59 -18.74 -7.92 24.86
CA ARG A 59 -19.46 -6.92 24.07
C ARG A 59 -18.53 -5.74 23.81
N LEU A 60 -18.24 -5.46 22.55
CA LEU A 60 -17.24 -4.45 22.17
C LEU A 60 -17.84 -3.47 21.16
N THR A 61 -17.43 -2.20 21.18
CA THR A 61 -17.82 -1.24 20.16
C THR A 61 -16.71 -0.23 19.87
N ASP A 62 -16.58 0.19 18.62
CA ASP A 62 -15.62 1.22 18.22
C ASP A 62 -16.04 2.00 16.96
N ALA A 63 -15.15 2.88 16.52
CA ALA A 63 -15.13 3.45 15.18
C ALA A 63 -13.82 3.06 14.48
N GLN A 64 -13.80 1.93 13.79
CA GLN A 64 -12.60 1.38 13.18
C GLN A 64 -12.22 2.10 11.87
N LYS A 65 -11.00 2.61 11.79
CA LYS A 65 -10.35 3.03 10.54
C LYS A 65 -10.20 1.84 9.58
N CYS A 66 -10.70 1.96 8.36
CA CYS A 66 -10.60 0.92 7.34
C CYS A 66 -9.96 1.43 6.05
N VAL A 67 -9.21 0.58 5.36
CA VAL A 67 -8.75 0.80 3.98
C VAL A 67 -9.17 -0.37 3.11
N ARG A 68 -9.92 -0.10 2.04
CA ARG A 68 -10.29 -1.08 1.01
C ARG A 68 -9.75 -0.66 -0.35
N THR A 69 -9.11 -1.60 -1.03
CA THR A 69 -8.56 -1.39 -2.39
C THR A 69 -9.21 -2.30 -3.43
N GLY A 70 -10.16 -3.15 -3.02
CA GLY A 70 -10.97 -3.95 -3.94
C GLY A 70 -11.86 -3.03 -4.77
N ASP A 71 -12.49 -2.05 -4.11
CA ASP A 71 -13.47 -1.14 -4.70
C ASP A 71 -12.83 0.14 -5.27
N ILE A 72 -11.55 0.07 -5.63
CA ILE A 72 -10.77 1.25 -6.00
C ILE A 72 -11.24 1.83 -7.36
N ASP A 73 -11.84 1.02 -8.23
CA ASP A 73 -12.27 1.44 -9.56
C ASP A 73 -13.62 2.18 -9.51
N GLU A 74 -14.43 1.89 -8.49
CA GLU A 74 -15.71 2.51 -8.13
C GLU A 74 -15.50 3.90 -7.50
N VAL A 75 -14.36 4.12 -6.83
CA VAL A 75 -13.98 5.43 -6.30
C VAL A 75 -14.04 6.49 -7.41
N GLY A 76 -14.81 7.54 -7.15
CA GLY A 76 -15.20 8.55 -8.13
C GLY A 76 -16.72 8.65 -8.31
N ASP A 77 -17.46 7.63 -7.88
CA ASP A 77 -18.89 7.73 -7.65
C ASP A 77 -19.22 8.46 -6.33
N ALA A 78 -20.51 8.51 -5.95
CA ALA A 78 -20.97 9.29 -4.81
C ALA A 78 -20.74 8.62 -3.44
N THR A 79 -20.42 7.32 -3.37
CA THR A 79 -20.57 6.51 -2.15
C THR A 79 -19.38 5.61 -1.81
N HIS A 80 -18.48 5.33 -2.75
CA HIS A 80 -17.30 4.48 -2.53
C HIS A 80 -16.08 5.30 -2.11
N HIS A 81 -15.31 4.72 -1.17
CA HIS A 81 -14.13 5.32 -0.56
C HIS A 81 -13.03 4.27 -0.40
N THR A 82 -11.78 4.67 -0.60
CA THR A 82 -10.61 3.84 -0.28
C THR A 82 -10.38 3.79 1.22
N PHE A 83 -10.54 4.91 1.91
CA PHE A 83 -10.49 5.00 3.37
C PHE A 83 -11.84 5.48 3.90
N PHE A 84 -12.33 4.80 4.92
CA PHE A 84 -13.58 5.12 5.60
C PHE A 84 -13.54 4.63 7.03
N GLU A 85 -14.48 5.08 7.85
CA GLU A 85 -14.65 4.58 9.21
C GLU A 85 -15.85 3.66 9.27
N MET A 86 -15.65 2.50 9.89
CA MET A 86 -16.68 1.51 10.14
C MET A 86 -17.02 1.57 11.63
N LEU A 87 -18.20 2.07 11.96
CA LEU A 87 -18.72 1.99 13.32
C LEU A 87 -19.21 0.56 13.55
N GLY A 88 -18.66 -0.11 14.55
CA GLY A 88 -18.94 -1.52 14.77
C GLY A 88 -19.33 -1.83 16.21
N ASN A 89 -20.14 -2.87 16.37
CA ASN A 89 -20.44 -3.50 17.63
C ASN A 89 -20.31 -5.03 17.49
N TRP A 90 -19.64 -5.66 18.44
CA TRP A 90 -19.35 -7.08 18.41
C TRP A 90 -19.95 -7.80 19.61
N SER A 91 -20.57 -8.95 19.32
CA SER A 91 -20.92 -9.97 20.32
C SER A 91 -19.94 -11.12 20.21
N LEU A 92 -19.20 -11.39 21.27
CA LEU A 92 -18.28 -12.52 21.40
C LEU A 92 -18.95 -13.62 22.23
N GLY A 93 -19.90 -14.33 21.63
CA GLY A 93 -20.64 -15.42 22.29
C GLY A 93 -21.72 -14.99 23.29
N ASP A 94 -22.22 -13.76 23.22
CA ASP A 94 -23.16 -13.22 24.22
C ASP A 94 -24.61 -13.05 23.69
N TYR A 95 -24.84 -12.13 22.76
CA TYR A 95 -26.11 -11.95 22.05
C TYR A 95 -25.99 -12.36 20.57
N PHE A 96 -27.13 -12.49 19.87
CA PHE A 96 -27.14 -12.89 18.46
C PHE A 96 -28.14 -12.07 17.63
N LYS A 97 -28.89 -12.69 16.71
CA LYS A 97 -29.72 -11.99 15.72
C LYS A 97 -30.77 -11.07 16.32
N LYS A 98 -31.48 -11.54 17.34
CA LYS A 98 -32.59 -10.79 17.93
C LYS A 98 -32.15 -9.44 18.45
N GLU A 99 -31.19 -9.43 19.38
CA GLU A 99 -30.71 -8.19 19.99
C GLU A 99 -29.99 -7.31 18.96
N ALA A 100 -29.20 -7.90 18.05
CA ALA A 100 -28.52 -7.16 16.99
C ALA A 100 -29.52 -6.38 16.13
N ILE A 101 -30.51 -7.07 15.55
CA ILE A 101 -31.52 -6.46 14.67
C ILE A 101 -32.39 -5.45 15.43
N GLU A 102 -32.80 -5.76 16.66
CA GLU A 102 -33.60 -4.85 17.50
C GLU A 102 -32.82 -3.55 17.82
N TRP A 103 -31.54 -3.65 18.18
CA TRP A 103 -30.71 -2.47 18.46
C TRP A 103 -30.32 -1.70 17.21
N SER A 104 -30.08 -2.39 16.09
CA SER A 104 -29.88 -1.78 14.78
C SER A 104 -31.09 -0.93 14.38
N TRP A 105 -32.30 -1.47 14.50
CA TRP A 105 -33.54 -0.73 14.25
C TRP A 105 -33.76 0.43 15.22
N GLU A 106 -33.53 0.22 16.52
CA GLU A 106 -33.64 1.26 17.55
C GLU A 106 -32.67 2.41 17.26
N PHE A 107 -31.43 2.13 16.90
CA PHE A 107 -30.44 3.15 16.61
C PHE A 107 -30.83 3.98 15.38
N LEU A 108 -31.18 3.32 14.26
CA LEU A 108 -31.56 4.01 13.03
C LEU A 108 -32.83 4.87 13.21
N THR A 109 -33.84 4.33 13.89
CA THR A 109 -35.17 4.96 13.91
C THR A 109 -35.44 5.81 15.13
N GLU A 110 -34.85 5.48 16.29
CA GLU A 110 -35.08 6.19 17.53
C GLU A 110 -33.92 7.10 17.96
N ILE A 111 -32.67 6.77 17.61
CA ILE A 111 -31.50 7.61 17.95
C ILE A 111 -31.15 8.57 16.81
N LEU A 112 -31.09 8.07 15.57
CA LEU A 112 -30.84 8.88 14.38
C LEU A 112 -32.11 9.51 13.81
N LYS A 113 -33.30 9.01 14.20
CA LYS A 113 -34.60 9.50 13.73
C LYS A 113 -34.74 9.46 12.20
N LEU A 114 -34.18 8.44 11.56
CA LEU A 114 -34.39 8.20 10.15
C LEU A 114 -35.85 7.85 9.85
N ASP A 115 -36.34 8.28 8.68
CA ASP A 115 -37.69 7.97 8.24
C ASP A 115 -37.81 6.46 7.97
N LYS A 116 -38.66 5.79 8.75
CA LYS A 116 -38.91 4.34 8.67
C LYS A 116 -39.35 3.91 7.26
N ASN A 117 -40.05 4.76 6.51
CA ASN A 117 -40.54 4.44 5.17
C ASN A 117 -39.42 4.39 4.11
N ARG A 118 -38.28 5.00 4.41
CA ARG A 118 -37.10 5.07 3.55
C ARG A 118 -36.07 3.99 3.86
N ILE A 119 -36.37 3.07 4.78
CA ILE A 119 -35.49 1.95 5.11
C ILE A 119 -35.95 0.71 4.34
N ALA A 120 -34.99 -0.03 3.81
CA ALA A 120 -35.16 -1.38 3.29
C ALA A 120 -34.06 -2.27 3.87
N VAL A 121 -34.25 -3.58 3.85
CA VAL A 121 -33.27 -4.54 4.36
C VAL A 121 -33.11 -5.73 3.43
N SER A 122 -31.96 -6.39 3.50
CA SER A 122 -31.69 -7.65 2.81
C SER A 122 -31.46 -8.79 3.81
N VAL A 123 -31.72 -10.03 3.40
CA VAL A 123 -31.43 -11.24 4.19
C VAL A 123 -30.95 -12.36 3.25
N PHE A 124 -30.12 -13.26 3.79
CA PHE A 124 -29.62 -14.40 3.03
C PHE A 124 -30.73 -15.34 2.54
N ALA A 125 -30.83 -15.53 1.23
CA ALA A 125 -31.86 -16.34 0.57
C ALA A 125 -31.72 -17.85 0.80
N GLY A 126 -30.56 -18.33 1.25
CA GLY A 126 -30.24 -19.75 1.32
C GLY A 126 -29.59 -20.29 0.04
N ASP A 127 -28.78 -21.32 0.20
CA ASP A 127 -28.18 -22.11 -0.87
C ASP A 127 -27.85 -23.55 -0.40
N ASN A 128 -26.95 -24.24 -1.09
CA ASN A 128 -26.53 -25.60 -0.73
C ASN A 128 -25.66 -25.66 0.54
N ASP A 129 -25.04 -24.56 0.95
CA ASP A 129 -24.13 -24.49 2.09
C ASP A 129 -24.86 -24.10 3.39
N ALA A 130 -25.88 -23.25 3.28
CA ALA A 130 -26.68 -22.82 4.43
C ALA A 130 -28.14 -22.51 4.03
N PRO A 131 -29.11 -22.73 4.95
CA PRO A 131 -30.51 -22.45 4.67
C PRO A 131 -30.79 -20.93 4.60
N PHE A 132 -31.98 -20.60 4.07
CA PHE A 132 -32.55 -19.26 4.16
C PHE A 132 -32.52 -18.73 5.61
N ASP A 133 -32.15 -17.46 5.79
CA ASP A 133 -32.15 -16.81 7.10
C ASP A 133 -33.56 -16.38 7.54
N GLU A 134 -34.39 -17.38 7.84
CA GLU A 134 -35.77 -17.19 8.26
C GLU A 134 -35.90 -16.43 9.60
N GLU A 135 -34.92 -16.58 10.49
CA GLU A 135 -34.89 -15.89 11.77
C GLU A 135 -34.75 -14.38 11.57
N ALA A 136 -33.75 -13.92 10.79
CA ALA A 136 -33.57 -12.50 10.50
C ALA A 136 -34.79 -11.91 9.77
N PHE A 137 -35.31 -12.64 8.78
CA PHE A 137 -36.52 -12.22 8.03
C PHE A 137 -37.72 -11.96 8.95
N ASN A 138 -38.01 -12.90 9.86
CA ASN A 138 -39.13 -12.76 10.78
C ASN A 138 -38.90 -11.67 11.83
N LEU A 139 -37.67 -11.48 12.30
CA LEU A 139 -37.31 -10.38 13.22
C LEU A 139 -37.59 -9.02 12.58
N TRP A 140 -37.14 -8.78 11.35
CA TRP A 140 -37.42 -7.53 10.64
C TRP A 140 -38.92 -7.30 10.44
N LYS A 141 -39.66 -8.34 10.04
CA LYS A 141 -41.12 -8.27 9.87
C LYS A 141 -41.83 -7.91 11.19
N ASN A 142 -41.38 -8.48 12.31
CA ASN A 142 -41.94 -8.19 13.64
C ASN A 142 -41.66 -6.76 14.11
N LEU A 143 -40.57 -6.14 13.63
CA LEU A 143 -40.26 -4.72 13.86
C LEU A 143 -41.08 -3.76 12.97
N GLY A 144 -41.93 -4.30 12.10
CA GLY A 144 -42.82 -3.54 11.23
C GLY A 144 -42.28 -3.28 9.84
N MET A 145 -41.17 -3.92 9.45
CA MET A 145 -40.64 -3.82 8.08
C MET A 145 -41.61 -4.49 7.10
N PRO A 146 -42.08 -3.80 6.04
CA PRO A 146 -42.92 -4.41 5.02
C PRO A 146 -42.20 -5.58 4.35
N GLU A 147 -42.91 -6.66 4.06
CA GLU A 147 -42.30 -7.85 3.44
C GLU A 147 -41.68 -7.52 2.06
N ALA A 148 -42.30 -6.64 1.29
CA ALA A 148 -41.76 -6.13 0.03
C ALA A 148 -40.44 -5.34 0.17
N ARG A 149 -40.09 -4.94 1.40
CA ARG A 149 -38.84 -4.24 1.76
C ARG A 149 -37.75 -5.14 2.35
N ILE A 150 -38.02 -6.44 2.45
CA ILE A 150 -37.05 -7.43 2.91
C ILE A 150 -36.61 -8.25 1.70
N ALA A 151 -35.52 -7.83 1.06
CA ALA A 151 -34.96 -8.53 -0.09
C ALA A 151 -34.31 -9.86 0.34
N LYS A 152 -34.57 -10.93 -0.40
CA LYS A 152 -33.89 -12.22 -0.21
C LYS A 152 -32.79 -12.32 -1.24
N LEU A 153 -31.53 -12.13 -0.85
CA LEU A 153 -30.41 -12.07 -1.79
C LEU A 153 -29.50 -13.31 -1.70
N PRO A 154 -28.82 -13.68 -2.80
CA PRO A 154 -27.94 -14.84 -2.81
C PRO A 154 -26.68 -14.62 -1.96
N LYS A 155 -25.89 -15.69 -1.82
CA LYS A 155 -24.62 -15.73 -1.08
C LYS A 155 -23.62 -14.64 -1.46
N LYS A 156 -23.63 -14.18 -2.71
CA LYS A 156 -22.74 -13.10 -3.16
C LYS A 156 -22.98 -11.79 -2.38
N ASN A 157 -24.20 -11.55 -1.94
CA ASN A 157 -24.62 -10.31 -1.29
C ASN A 157 -24.72 -10.52 0.24
N ASN A 158 -25.54 -11.47 0.70
CA ASN A 158 -25.83 -11.64 2.13
C ASN A 158 -25.05 -12.78 2.81
N TRP A 159 -23.79 -12.95 2.47
CA TRP A 159 -22.90 -13.87 3.18
C TRP A 159 -21.51 -13.30 3.33
N TRP A 160 -21.08 -13.17 4.57
CA TRP A 160 -19.74 -12.68 4.88
C TRP A 160 -18.78 -13.84 5.06
N GLY A 161 -17.76 -13.89 4.21
CA GLY A 161 -16.66 -14.87 4.27
C GLY A 161 -15.61 -14.50 5.32
N PRO A 162 -14.67 -15.39 5.64
CA PRO A 162 -13.57 -15.04 6.53
C PRO A 162 -12.66 -13.97 5.92
N ALA A 163 -11.95 -13.22 6.78
CA ALA A 163 -10.93 -12.24 6.38
C ALA A 163 -9.81 -12.83 5.50
N GLY A 164 -9.59 -14.15 5.56
CA GLY A 164 -8.62 -14.90 4.74
C GLY A 164 -9.24 -16.11 4.04
N GLU A 165 -8.46 -17.15 3.78
CA GLU A 165 -8.97 -18.38 3.14
C GLU A 165 -9.88 -19.21 4.07
N THR A 166 -9.68 -19.09 5.38
CA THR A 166 -10.39 -19.82 6.44
C THR A 166 -10.73 -18.91 7.59
N GLY A 167 -11.76 -19.25 8.36
CA GLY A 167 -12.13 -18.52 9.58
C GLY A 167 -13.64 -18.38 9.76
N PRO A 168 -14.07 -17.51 10.69
CA PRO A 168 -15.48 -17.33 11.02
C PRO A 168 -16.22 -16.65 9.87
N CYS A 169 -17.45 -17.07 9.63
CA CYS A 169 -18.31 -16.61 8.54
C CYS A 169 -19.79 -16.89 8.87
N GLY A 170 -20.68 -16.29 8.09
CA GLY A 170 -22.11 -16.50 8.29
C GLY A 170 -23.01 -15.67 7.40
N THR A 171 -24.30 -15.75 7.69
CA THR A 171 -25.32 -14.96 7.00
C THR A 171 -25.21 -13.50 7.40
N ASP A 172 -25.66 -12.62 6.52
CA ASP A 172 -25.67 -11.18 6.72
C ASP A 172 -27.08 -10.63 6.49
N THR A 173 -27.40 -9.53 7.16
CA THR A 173 -28.55 -8.69 6.85
C THR A 173 -28.07 -7.25 6.73
N GLU A 174 -28.36 -6.61 5.60
CA GLU A 174 -27.88 -5.25 5.33
C GLU A 174 -29.06 -4.29 5.37
N MET A 175 -28.82 -3.07 5.84
CA MET A 175 -29.79 -2.00 5.93
C MET A 175 -29.48 -0.91 4.90
N PHE A 176 -30.47 -0.63 4.06
CA PHE A 176 -30.41 0.35 3.00
C PHE A 176 -31.31 1.53 3.32
N TYR A 177 -30.88 2.72 2.91
CA TYR A 177 -31.67 3.94 2.99
C TYR A 177 -31.89 4.56 1.62
N TRP A 178 -33.13 4.94 1.32
CA TRP A 178 -33.47 5.62 0.08
C TRP A 178 -32.98 7.06 0.11
N THR A 179 -32.01 7.43 -0.72
CA THR A 179 -31.49 8.80 -0.91
C THR A 179 -31.99 9.47 -2.18
N GLY A 180 -32.84 8.78 -2.96
CA GLY A 180 -33.50 9.35 -4.13
C GLY A 180 -34.62 10.33 -3.77
N ASP A 181 -35.48 10.61 -4.76
CA ASP A 181 -36.64 11.50 -4.61
C ASP A 181 -37.56 11.02 -3.46
N PRO A 182 -37.74 11.80 -2.38
CA PRO A 182 -38.57 11.42 -1.24
C PRO A 182 -40.04 11.16 -1.59
N GLU A 183 -40.54 11.69 -2.71
CA GLU A 183 -41.92 11.44 -3.18
C GLU A 183 -42.05 10.16 -3.99
N LYS A 184 -40.91 9.53 -4.37
CA LYS A 184 -40.86 8.34 -5.23
C LYS A 184 -40.11 7.19 -4.56
N ILE A 185 -40.31 7.05 -3.26
CA ILE A 185 -39.81 5.91 -2.50
C ILE A 185 -40.41 4.65 -3.13
N PRO A 186 -39.61 3.72 -3.70
CA PRO A 186 -40.15 2.53 -4.36
C PRO A 186 -41.00 1.71 -3.39
N GLU A 187 -42.03 0.93 -3.76
CA GLU A 187 -42.75 0.13 -2.74
C GLU A 187 -41.98 -1.13 -2.30
N SER A 188 -41.14 -1.66 -3.19
CA SER A 188 -40.35 -2.87 -2.98
C SER A 188 -38.84 -2.62 -3.07
N PHE A 189 -38.05 -3.54 -2.52
CA PHE A 189 -36.59 -3.51 -2.61
C PHE A 189 -36.04 -4.90 -3.02
N ASN A 190 -35.03 -4.93 -3.88
CA ASN A 190 -34.42 -6.14 -4.42
C ASN A 190 -32.90 -6.02 -4.68
N ASP A 191 -32.22 -5.02 -4.10
CA ASP A 191 -30.78 -4.73 -4.29
C ASP A 191 -30.34 -4.67 -5.78
N ASP A 192 -31.25 -4.21 -6.64
CA ASP A 192 -30.94 -4.05 -8.04
C ASP A 192 -30.03 -2.81 -8.23
N PRO A 193 -28.79 -2.99 -8.71
CA PRO A 193 -27.86 -1.87 -8.92
C PRO A 193 -28.35 -0.89 -10.00
N GLU A 194 -29.32 -1.26 -10.84
CA GLU A 194 -29.96 -0.35 -11.79
C GLU A 194 -30.96 0.61 -11.11
N VAL A 195 -31.42 0.28 -9.90
CA VAL A 195 -32.31 1.15 -9.11
C VAL A 195 -31.46 2.14 -8.31
N SER A 196 -31.06 3.22 -8.99
CA SER A 196 -30.31 4.31 -8.38
C SER A 196 -31.10 4.94 -7.22
N GLY A 197 -30.56 4.89 -6.00
CA GLY A 197 -31.10 5.62 -4.85
C GLY A 197 -31.13 4.84 -3.53
N TRP A 198 -30.97 3.52 -3.55
CA TRP A 198 -30.71 2.76 -2.31
C TRP A 198 -29.23 2.85 -1.96
N VAL A 199 -28.94 3.25 -0.72
CA VAL A 199 -27.57 3.28 -0.20
C VAL A 199 -27.53 2.39 1.03
N GLU A 200 -26.72 1.34 0.97
CA GLU A 200 -26.39 0.49 2.11
C GLU A 200 -25.61 1.30 3.15
N ILE A 201 -26.15 1.43 4.37
CA ILE A 201 -25.55 2.23 5.45
C ILE A 201 -24.94 1.38 6.56
N TRP A 202 -25.38 0.14 6.74
CA TRP A 202 -25.00 -0.73 7.84
C TRP A 202 -25.34 -2.18 7.54
N ASN A 203 -24.55 -3.12 8.03
CA ASN A 203 -24.81 -4.55 7.97
C ASN A 203 -24.59 -5.26 9.32
N ASP A 204 -25.32 -6.36 9.54
CA ASP A 204 -25.23 -7.24 10.71
C ASP A 204 -24.89 -8.68 10.26
N VAL A 205 -23.63 -9.07 10.45
CA VAL A 205 -23.09 -10.40 10.15
C VAL A 205 -23.27 -11.34 11.33
N PHE A 206 -23.91 -12.47 11.07
CA PHE A 206 -24.21 -13.52 12.04
C PHE A 206 -23.25 -14.69 11.89
N MET A 207 -22.04 -14.53 12.42
CA MET A 207 -21.00 -15.55 12.36
C MET A 207 -21.39 -16.78 13.18
N GLN A 208 -21.71 -17.87 12.48
CA GLN A 208 -22.10 -19.14 13.09
C GLN A 208 -21.42 -20.35 12.42
N TYR A 209 -20.61 -20.12 11.39
CA TYR A 209 -19.85 -21.14 10.69
C TYR A 209 -18.37 -20.78 10.63
N ASN A 210 -17.50 -21.79 10.60
CA ASN A 210 -16.10 -21.69 10.31
C ASN A 210 -15.85 -22.31 8.93
N LYS A 211 -15.28 -21.52 8.02
CA LYS A 211 -14.86 -22.02 6.71
C LYS A 211 -13.50 -22.72 6.87
N THR A 212 -13.46 -24.00 6.54
CA THR A 212 -12.25 -24.82 6.58
C THR A 212 -11.42 -24.66 5.30
N LYS A 213 -10.17 -25.12 5.30
CA LYS A 213 -9.25 -25.03 4.13
C LYS A 213 -9.78 -25.76 2.90
N ASP A 214 -10.53 -26.84 3.10
CA ASP A 214 -11.19 -27.62 2.07
C ASP A 214 -12.55 -27.03 1.62
N GLY A 215 -12.91 -25.84 2.14
CA GLY A 215 -14.08 -25.10 1.72
C GLY A 215 -15.40 -25.53 2.38
N ARG A 216 -15.36 -26.43 3.37
CA ARG A 216 -16.54 -26.82 4.16
C ARG A 216 -16.89 -25.77 5.20
N PHE A 217 -18.16 -25.70 5.56
CA PHE A 217 -18.68 -24.81 6.61
C PHE A 217 -19.07 -25.65 7.83
N GLU A 218 -18.30 -25.53 8.91
CA GLU A 218 -18.55 -26.25 10.16
C GLU A 218 -19.13 -25.29 11.21
N PRO A 219 -20.06 -25.69 12.08
CA PRO A 219 -20.58 -24.79 13.11
C PRO A 219 -19.48 -24.23 14.02
N LEU A 220 -19.50 -22.92 14.30
CA LEU A 220 -18.60 -22.31 15.27
C LEU A 220 -18.95 -22.76 16.70
N ALA A 221 -17.92 -22.89 17.54
CA ALA A 221 -18.10 -23.21 18.96
C ALA A 221 -18.89 -22.14 19.72
N GLN A 222 -18.77 -20.88 19.29
CA GLN A 222 -19.55 -19.75 19.77
C GLN A 222 -20.11 -18.98 18.58
N LYS A 223 -21.37 -18.54 18.68
CA LYS A 223 -21.96 -17.64 17.70
C LYS A 223 -21.54 -16.21 18.02
N ASN A 224 -21.21 -15.44 16.99
CA ASN A 224 -20.80 -14.05 17.15
C ASN A 224 -21.67 -13.14 16.30
N VAL A 225 -21.73 -11.88 16.71
CA VAL A 225 -22.27 -10.78 15.89
C VAL A 225 -21.10 -9.87 15.55
N ASP A 226 -21.01 -9.52 14.27
CA ASP A 226 -20.13 -8.49 13.74
C ASP A 226 -20.99 -7.52 12.94
N THR A 227 -20.82 -6.22 13.15
CA THR A 227 -21.61 -5.23 12.42
C THR A 227 -20.71 -4.15 11.85
N GLY A 228 -21.07 -3.57 10.71
CA GLY A 228 -20.32 -2.49 10.09
C GLY A 228 -21.21 -1.36 9.57
N MET A 229 -21.36 -0.27 10.32
CA MET A 229 -22.01 0.95 9.83
C MET A 229 -20.97 1.84 9.16
N GLY A 230 -21.17 2.17 7.88
CA GLY A 230 -20.31 3.11 7.17
C GLY A 230 -20.58 4.54 7.66
N LEU A 231 -19.61 5.15 8.35
CA LEU A 231 -19.74 6.50 8.89
C LEU A 231 -20.03 7.53 7.78
N GLU A 232 -19.24 7.49 6.70
CA GLU A 232 -19.37 8.42 5.56
C GLU A 232 -20.74 8.34 4.90
N ARG A 233 -21.26 7.14 4.66
CA ARG A 233 -22.58 6.93 4.03
C ARG A 233 -23.70 7.38 4.96
N THR A 234 -23.65 6.98 6.23
CA THR A 234 -24.65 7.34 7.23
C THR A 234 -24.67 8.85 7.47
N LEU A 235 -23.51 9.50 7.54
CA LEU A 235 -23.39 10.94 7.70
C LEU A 235 -24.01 11.71 6.52
N ALA A 236 -23.85 11.23 5.29
CA ALA A 236 -24.51 11.82 4.13
C ALA A 236 -26.04 11.70 4.26
N VAL A 237 -26.51 10.49 4.57
CA VAL A 237 -27.94 10.18 4.73
C VAL A 237 -28.62 11.06 5.78
N ILE A 238 -28.08 11.14 7.00
CA ILE A 238 -28.69 11.92 8.10
C ILE A 238 -28.68 13.44 7.83
N ASN A 239 -27.84 13.91 6.91
CA ASN A 239 -27.78 15.30 6.49
C ASN A 239 -28.52 15.54 5.15
N ASN A 240 -29.31 14.56 4.68
CA ASN A 240 -30.09 14.62 3.43
C ASN A 240 -29.22 14.87 2.18
N LEU A 241 -28.03 14.28 2.15
CA LEU A 241 -27.12 14.31 1.01
C LEU A 241 -27.15 12.95 0.29
N ASN A 242 -27.06 13.00 -1.04
CA ASN A 242 -26.90 11.83 -1.92
C ASN A 242 -25.46 11.69 -2.44
N ASP A 243 -24.53 12.43 -1.83
CA ASP A 243 -23.12 12.48 -2.20
C ASP A 243 -22.27 12.60 -0.93
N ASN A 244 -21.54 11.53 -0.61
CA ASN A 244 -20.71 11.49 0.59
C ASN A 244 -19.63 12.58 0.58
N TYR A 245 -19.18 12.99 -0.61
CA TYR A 245 -18.14 14.00 -0.77
C TYR A 245 -18.62 15.43 -0.46
N ARG A 246 -19.93 15.61 -0.26
CA ARG A 246 -20.53 16.86 0.23
C ARG A 246 -20.61 16.95 1.76
N THR A 247 -20.24 15.89 2.48
CA THR A 247 -20.17 15.91 3.95
C THR A 247 -18.95 16.68 4.44
N GLU A 248 -18.93 17.06 5.73
CA GLU A 248 -17.78 17.75 6.33
C GLU A 248 -16.47 16.93 6.31
N LEU A 249 -16.56 15.61 6.12
CA LEU A 249 -15.41 14.71 6.01
C LEU A 249 -14.64 14.86 4.69
N PHE A 250 -15.24 15.55 3.71
CA PHE A 250 -14.65 15.74 2.37
C PHE A 250 -14.75 17.16 1.86
N TRP A 251 -15.80 17.91 2.24
CA TRP A 251 -16.06 19.22 1.65
C TRP A 251 -14.88 20.20 1.79
N PRO A 252 -14.17 20.31 2.94
CA PRO A 252 -12.96 21.14 3.03
C PRO A 252 -11.89 20.75 2.00
N ILE A 253 -11.71 19.44 1.77
CA ILE A 253 -10.78 18.87 0.78
C ILE A 253 -11.23 19.28 -0.64
N ILE A 254 -12.52 19.13 -0.94
CA ILE A 254 -13.12 19.53 -2.23
C ILE A 254 -12.90 21.03 -2.49
N LYS A 255 -13.15 21.89 -1.50
CA LYS A 255 -12.93 23.34 -1.63
C LYS A 255 -11.46 23.67 -1.86
N LYS A 256 -10.54 22.96 -1.21
CA LYS A 256 -9.10 23.11 -1.44
C LYS A 256 -8.72 22.71 -2.88
N ILE A 257 -9.28 21.63 -3.42
CA ILE A 257 -9.07 21.23 -4.82
C ILE A 257 -9.65 22.28 -5.78
N GLU A 258 -10.81 22.91 -5.48
CA GLU A 258 -11.36 24.00 -6.29
C GLU A 258 -10.40 25.19 -6.35
N GLU A 259 -9.84 25.58 -5.21
CA GLU A 259 -8.85 26.65 -5.09
C GLU A 259 -7.59 26.36 -5.92
N LEU A 260 -7.05 25.14 -5.79
CA LEU A 260 -5.81 24.73 -6.45
C LEU A 260 -5.96 24.57 -7.97
N SER A 261 -7.12 24.09 -8.43
CA SER A 261 -7.39 23.82 -9.85
C SER A 261 -8.00 25.01 -10.59
N GLY A 262 -8.66 25.92 -9.88
CA GLY A 262 -9.53 26.94 -10.48
C GLY A 262 -10.79 26.35 -11.15
N LYS A 263 -11.08 25.07 -10.94
CA LYS A 263 -12.28 24.37 -11.43
C LYS A 263 -13.32 24.24 -10.33
N LYS A 264 -14.56 23.98 -10.72
CA LYS A 264 -15.67 23.69 -9.80
C LYS A 264 -15.86 22.20 -9.64
N TYR A 265 -16.32 21.80 -8.46
CA TYR A 265 -16.69 20.42 -8.19
C TYR A 265 -17.76 19.94 -9.17
N GLU A 266 -18.80 20.75 -9.37
CA GLU A 266 -19.86 20.49 -10.34
C GLU A 266 -19.31 20.39 -11.77
N GLY A 267 -19.63 19.30 -12.45
CA GLY A 267 -19.13 18.95 -13.78
C GLY A 267 -17.71 18.36 -13.80
N ASN A 268 -17.06 18.20 -12.65
CA ASN A 268 -15.75 17.55 -12.50
C ASN A 268 -15.73 16.54 -11.35
N GLU A 269 -16.91 16.04 -10.94
CA GLU A 269 -17.13 15.30 -9.70
C GLU A 269 -16.18 14.12 -9.58
N LYS A 270 -16.12 13.27 -10.61
CA LYS A 270 -15.27 12.06 -10.61
C LYS A 270 -13.79 12.38 -10.30
N ALA A 271 -13.23 13.41 -10.93
CA ALA A 271 -11.83 13.78 -10.74
C ALA A 271 -11.60 14.32 -9.32
N PHE A 272 -12.48 15.20 -8.84
CA PHE A 272 -12.41 15.76 -7.49
C PHE A 272 -12.52 14.68 -6.41
N ARG A 273 -13.49 13.76 -6.58
CA ARG A 273 -13.72 12.64 -5.67
C ARG A 273 -12.52 11.72 -5.57
N ILE A 274 -11.94 11.32 -6.70
CA ILE A 274 -10.74 10.48 -6.73
C ILE A 274 -9.55 11.18 -6.04
N ILE A 275 -9.35 12.48 -6.29
CA ILE A 275 -8.27 13.24 -5.64
C ILE A 275 -8.51 13.30 -4.12
N ALA A 276 -9.73 13.67 -3.70
CA ALA A 276 -10.08 13.85 -2.30
C ALA A 276 -9.98 12.52 -1.52
N ASP A 277 -10.58 11.46 -2.04
CA ASP A 277 -10.54 10.13 -1.43
C ASP A 277 -9.12 9.59 -1.31
N HIS A 278 -8.36 9.58 -2.42
CA HIS A 278 -7.05 8.94 -2.42
C HIS A 278 -6.03 9.71 -1.59
N LEU A 279 -6.11 11.05 -1.55
CA LEU A 279 -5.25 11.84 -0.66
C LEU A 279 -5.70 11.76 0.79
N LYS A 280 -7.00 11.63 1.08
CA LYS A 280 -7.49 11.27 2.43
C LYS A 280 -6.93 9.92 2.87
N ALA A 281 -7.09 8.87 2.07
CA ALA A 281 -6.56 7.54 2.36
C ALA A 281 -5.03 7.54 2.52
N ALA A 282 -4.29 8.20 1.62
CA ALA A 282 -2.84 8.29 1.71
C ALA A 282 -2.38 9.02 2.99
N THR A 283 -3.06 10.11 3.37
CA THR A 283 -2.79 10.85 4.61
C THR A 283 -3.03 9.96 5.82
N MET A 284 -4.15 9.23 5.86
CA MET A 284 -4.46 8.35 6.99
C MET A 284 -3.47 7.17 7.10
N ILE A 285 -3.05 6.57 5.98
CA ILE A 285 -2.03 5.51 5.97
C ILE A 285 -0.67 6.02 6.44
N LEU A 286 -0.24 7.20 5.99
CA LEU A 286 1.03 7.82 6.40
C LEU A 286 1.00 8.29 7.86
N GLY A 287 -0.17 8.73 8.32
CA GLY A 287 -0.37 9.27 9.67
C GLY A 287 -0.53 8.20 10.75
N ASP A 288 -0.85 6.96 10.38
CA ASP A 288 -0.93 5.84 11.31
C ASP A 288 0.42 5.62 12.04
N ASP A 289 0.38 5.22 13.32
CA ASP A 289 1.60 4.97 14.10
C ASP A 289 2.49 3.86 13.52
N ARG A 290 1.90 2.95 12.73
CA ARG A 290 2.63 1.91 11.99
C ARG A 290 2.84 2.27 10.52
N GLY A 291 2.55 3.53 10.15
CA GLY A 291 2.52 4.04 8.79
C GLY A 291 3.71 3.64 7.94
N VAL A 292 3.46 3.41 6.65
CA VAL A 292 4.48 3.01 5.68
C VAL A 292 4.72 4.11 4.66
N ALA A 293 5.97 4.26 4.23
CA ALA A 293 6.31 5.16 3.13
C ALA A 293 6.02 4.53 1.75
N PRO A 294 5.79 5.34 0.69
CA PRO A 294 5.59 4.85 -0.67
C PRO A 294 6.74 3.95 -1.16
N SER A 295 6.43 2.77 -1.70
CA SER A 295 7.41 1.75 -2.12
C SER A 295 6.98 1.00 -3.40
N ASN A 296 7.77 0.03 -3.85
CA ASN A 296 7.46 -0.82 -5.02
C ASN A 296 6.70 -2.11 -4.65
N THR A 297 6.44 -2.36 -3.37
CA THR A 297 5.90 -3.66 -2.91
C THR A 297 4.94 -3.51 -1.74
N GLY A 298 3.97 -4.42 -1.62
CA GLY A 298 3.05 -4.52 -0.48
C GLY A 298 2.27 -3.23 -0.22
N GLN A 299 2.10 -2.86 1.05
CA GLN A 299 1.38 -1.65 1.47
C GLN A 299 1.95 -0.36 0.84
N GLY A 300 3.29 -0.25 0.77
CA GLY A 300 3.93 0.92 0.16
C GLY A 300 3.64 1.06 -1.34
N TYR A 301 3.39 -0.06 -2.04
CA TYR A 301 2.93 -0.02 -3.44
C TYR A 301 1.53 0.57 -3.55
N VAL A 302 0.61 0.13 -2.70
CA VAL A 302 -0.77 0.66 -2.65
C VAL A 302 -0.75 2.15 -2.38
N LEU A 303 -0.03 2.59 -1.34
CA LEU A 303 0.09 4.00 -1.00
C LEU A 303 0.62 4.83 -2.18
N ARG A 304 1.68 4.34 -2.84
CA ARG A 304 2.20 4.98 -4.05
C ARG A 304 1.14 5.07 -5.16
N ARG A 305 0.37 4.01 -5.40
CA ARG A 305 -0.67 3.96 -6.42
C ARG A 305 -1.74 5.03 -6.17
N LEU A 306 -2.22 5.16 -4.93
CA LEU A 306 -3.20 6.17 -4.53
C LEU A 306 -2.70 7.59 -4.81
N ILE A 307 -1.48 7.91 -4.34
CA ILE A 307 -0.88 9.23 -4.53
C ILE A 307 -0.73 9.56 -6.02
N ARG A 308 -0.18 8.64 -6.82
CA ARG A 308 0.04 8.89 -8.26
C ARG A 308 -1.25 9.05 -9.03
N ARG A 309 -2.29 8.29 -8.69
CA ARG A 309 -3.61 8.41 -9.29
C ARG A 309 -4.23 9.77 -8.97
N ALA A 310 -4.18 10.22 -7.71
CA ALA A 310 -4.62 11.56 -7.33
C ALA A 310 -3.85 12.66 -8.07
N VAL A 311 -2.51 12.59 -8.11
CA VAL A 311 -1.67 13.57 -8.81
C VAL A 311 -2.04 13.66 -10.29
N ARG A 312 -2.27 12.52 -10.95
CA ARG A 312 -2.69 12.51 -12.36
C ARG A 312 -4.01 13.24 -12.59
N TYR A 313 -5.04 12.96 -11.78
CA TYR A 313 -6.32 13.67 -11.89
C TYR A 313 -6.14 15.16 -11.57
N GLY A 314 -5.28 15.52 -10.61
CA GLY A 314 -4.90 16.90 -10.35
C GLY A 314 -4.32 17.60 -11.57
N LYS A 315 -3.39 16.94 -12.30
CA LYS A 315 -2.85 17.48 -13.55
C LYS A 315 -3.92 17.61 -14.65
N GLN A 316 -4.86 16.66 -14.74
CA GLN A 316 -5.98 16.73 -15.69
C GLN A 316 -6.93 17.91 -15.40
N LEU A 317 -7.11 18.27 -14.13
CA LEU A 317 -7.85 19.46 -13.72
C LEU A 317 -7.08 20.78 -13.95
N GLY A 318 -5.81 20.71 -14.35
CA GLY A 318 -4.96 21.86 -14.60
C GLY A 318 -4.11 22.31 -13.40
N ILE A 319 -4.03 21.51 -12.33
CA ILE A 319 -3.15 21.80 -11.20
C ILE A 319 -1.70 21.62 -11.66
N THR A 320 -0.93 22.70 -11.74
CA THR A 320 0.45 22.67 -12.27
C THR A 320 1.51 22.54 -11.19
N LYS A 321 1.26 23.11 -10.00
CA LYS A 321 2.15 23.04 -8.84
C LYS A 321 1.95 21.74 -8.05
N ASN A 322 2.87 21.46 -7.14
CA ASN A 322 2.67 20.39 -6.16
C ASN A 322 1.51 20.79 -5.24
N PHE A 323 0.63 19.85 -4.91
CA PHE A 323 -0.59 20.16 -4.17
C PHE A 323 -0.96 19.10 -3.13
N THR A 324 -0.33 17.93 -3.15
CA THR A 324 -0.71 16.80 -2.29
C THR A 324 -0.57 17.12 -0.80
N ALA A 325 0.47 17.86 -0.41
CA ALA A 325 0.68 18.30 0.97
C ALA A 325 -0.40 19.30 1.44
N GLU A 326 -0.82 20.24 0.57
CA GLU A 326 -1.87 21.22 0.91
C GLU A 326 -3.24 20.54 1.09
N VAL A 327 -3.54 19.53 0.29
CA VAL A 327 -4.77 18.73 0.46
C VAL A 327 -4.70 17.90 1.75
N ALA A 328 -3.54 17.32 2.07
CA ALA A 328 -3.34 16.57 3.30
C ALA A 328 -3.53 17.43 4.56
N GLU A 329 -3.23 18.73 4.51
CA GLU A 329 -3.51 19.65 5.63
C GLU A 329 -4.99 19.69 6.00
N GLU A 330 -5.89 19.69 5.01
CA GLU A 330 -7.33 19.66 5.27
C GLU A 330 -7.75 18.32 5.88
N VAL A 331 -7.17 17.21 5.43
CA VAL A 331 -7.42 15.88 6.03
C VAL A 331 -6.94 15.84 7.48
N ILE A 332 -5.74 16.35 7.77
CA ILE A 332 -5.20 16.41 9.13
C ILE A 332 -6.10 17.25 10.03
N LYS A 333 -6.61 18.40 9.56
CA LYS A 333 -7.55 19.23 10.34
C LYS A 333 -8.85 18.48 10.67
N ILE A 334 -9.38 17.69 9.74
CA ILE A 334 -10.60 16.89 9.94
C ILE A 334 -10.40 15.82 11.01
N TYR A 335 -9.20 15.20 11.05
CA TYR A 335 -8.96 13.99 11.85
C TYR A 335 -8.09 14.17 13.10
N GLN A 336 -7.39 15.29 13.28
CA GLN A 336 -6.44 15.49 14.39
C GLN A 336 -7.04 15.31 15.80
N ASP A 337 -8.32 15.63 15.97
CA ASP A 337 -9.01 15.53 17.27
C ASP A 337 -9.59 14.13 17.52
N VAL A 338 -9.65 13.29 16.49
CA VAL A 338 -10.11 11.89 16.57
C VAL A 338 -8.92 10.93 16.65
N TYR A 339 -7.90 11.18 15.83
CA TYR A 339 -6.69 10.35 15.69
C TYR A 339 -5.45 11.22 15.88
N SER A 340 -5.00 11.32 17.12
CA SER A 340 -3.88 12.19 17.52
C SER A 340 -2.57 11.89 16.77
N GLU A 341 -2.38 10.64 16.34
CA GLU A 341 -1.24 10.19 15.55
C GLU A 341 -1.15 10.89 14.20
N VAL A 342 -2.27 11.25 13.58
CA VAL A 342 -2.32 11.97 12.31
C VAL A 342 -1.69 13.35 12.45
N LYS A 343 -1.95 14.04 13.58
CA LYS A 343 -1.34 15.33 13.89
C LYS A 343 0.12 15.19 14.28
N LYS A 344 0.44 14.21 15.13
CA LYS A 344 1.82 13.89 15.54
C LYS A 344 2.72 13.63 14.34
N ASN A 345 2.20 12.96 13.31
CA ASN A 345 2.94 12.56 12.11
C ASN A 345 2.79 13.57 10.95
N GLU A 346 2.22 14.77 11.18
CA GLU A 346 1.94 15.79 10.14
C GLU A 346 3.12 16.05 9.20
N GLN A 347 4.32 16.28 9.76
CA GLN A 347 5.49 16.60 8.94
C GLN A 347 5.89 15.41 8.06
N PHE A 348 5.85 14.19 8.60
CA PHE A 348 6.16 12.98 7.85
C PHE A 348 5.16 12.76 6.70
N ILE A 349 3.87 12.98 6.95
CA ILE A 349 2.81 12.88 5.94
C ILE A 349 3.10 13.84 4.78
N LYS A 350 3.30 15.14 5.09
CA LYS A 350 3.56 16.18 4.07
C LYS A 350 4.82 15.87 3.27
N ASP A 351 5.89 15.50 3.95
CA ASP A 351 7.18 15.19 3.32
C ASP A 351 7.08 14.01 2.35
N GLU A 352 6.45 12.89 2.75
CA GLU A 352 6.36 11.71 1.89
C GLU A 352 5.41 11.91 0.71
N LEU A 353 4.30 12.63 0.90
CA LEU A 353 3.40 13.02 -0.19
C LEU A 353 4.13 13.88 -1.23
N GLN A 354 4.79 14.95 -0.76
CA GLN A 354 5.55 15.85 -1.64
C GLN A 354 6.67 15.09 -2.37
N LYS A 355 7.44 14.25 -1.66
CA LYS A 355 8.51 13.44 -2.27
C LYS A 355 7.98 12.52 -3.37
N GLU A 356 6.83 11.88 -3.18
CA GLU A 356 6.27 11.00 -4.21
C GLU A 356 5.64 11.78 -5.38
N GLU A 357 4.97 12.90 -5.11
CA GLU A 357 4.47 13.80 -6.15
C GLU A 357 5.60 14.32 -7.04
N GLU A 358 6.70 14.81 -6.46
CA GLU A 358 7.87 15.29 -7.21
C GLU A 358 8.54 14.18 -8.03
N LYS A 359 8.62 12.96 -7.49
CA LYS A 359 9.13 11.80 -8.23
C LYS A 359 8.23 11.49 -9.42
N PHE A 360 6.92 11.52 -9.22
CA PHE A 360 5.96 11.20 -10.27
C PHE A 360 5.88 12.30 -11.33
N ASP A 361 5.96 13.57 -10.95
CA ASP A 361 6.05 14.70 -11.88
C ASP A 361 7.27 14.59 -12.81
N LYS A 362 8.41 14.12 -12.28
CA LYS A 362 9.59 13.80 -13.10
C LYS A 362 9.32 12.66 -14.09
N VAL A 363 8.49 11.69 -13.74
CA VAL A 363 8.07 10.60 -14.65
C VAL A 363 7.15 11.14 -15.75
N LEU A 364 6.17 11.97 -15.39
CA LEU A 364 5.21 12.57 -16.33
C LEU A 364 5.88 13.50 -17.35
N LYS A 365 6.88 14.28 -16.93
CA LYS A 365 7.57 15.27 -17.80
C LYS A 365 8.61 14.65 -18.75
N ARG A 366 8.94 13.36 -18.60
CA ARG A 366 9.89 12.69 -19.50
C ARG A 366 9.26 12.56 -20.89
N LYS A 367 9.90 13.15 -21.90
CA LYS A 367 9.50 13.02 -23.32
C LYS A 367 9.27 11.57 -23.73
N ASN A 368 10.15 10.66 -23.29
CA ASN A 368 10.00 9.24 -23.61
C ASN A 368 8.75 8.61 -22.98
N THR A 369 8.30 9.08 -21.81
CA THR A 369 7.05 8.59 -21.22
C THR A 369 5.87 8.95 -22.11
N GLU A 370 5.77 10.20 -22.54
CA GLU A 370 4.67 10.63 -23.41
C GLU A 370 4.67 9.87 -24.74
N ILE A 371 5.85 9.63 -25.32
CA ILE A 371 5.99 8.86 -26.56
C ILE A 371 5.56 7.40 -26.37
N GLU A 372 6.14 6.69 -25.38
CA GLU A 372 5.84 5.27 -25.15
C GLU A 372 4.37 5.07 -24.77
N ILE A 373 3.78 5.98 -23.96
CA ILE A 373 2.36 5.92 -23.62
C ILE A 373 1.50 6.22 -24.86
N LYS A 374 1.82 7.25 -25.66
CA LYS A 374 1.08 7.50 -26.90
C LYS A 374 1.21 6.36 -27.90
N GLU A 375 2.34 5.67 -27.97
CA GLU A 375 2.53 4.48 -28.81
C GLU A 375 1.61 3.35 -28.35
N VAL A 376 1.59 3.04 -27.05
CA VAL A 376 0.66 2.04 -26.47
C VAL A 376 -0.81 2.42 -26.72
N LEU A 377 -1.16 3.70 -26.61
CA LEU A 377 -2.53 4.17 -26.80
C LEU A 377 -2.94 4.32 -28.28
N ARG A 378 -1.98 4.46 -29.21
CA ARG A 378 -2.23 4.74 -30.65
C ARG A 378 -2.74 3.54 -31.42
N GLU A 379 -2.36 2.33 -31.04
CA GLU A 379 -2.63 1.13 -31.84
C GLU A 379 -4.10 0.68 -31.68
N PRO A 380 -4.91 0.65 -32.76
CA PRO A 380 -6.30 0.20 -32.71
C PRO A 380 -6.41 -1.32 -32.96
N ILE A 381 -7.24 -2.07 -32.20
CA ILE A 381 -7.64 -3.45 -32.57
C ILE A 381 -9.07 -3.78 -32.13
N LEU A 382 -10.03 -3.77 -33.06
CA LEU A 382 -11.41 -4.24 -32.81
C LEU A 382 -11.53 -5.76 -32.99
N TRP A 383 -12.06 -6.46 -31.96
CA TRP A 383 -12.78 -7.73 -32.13
C TRP A 383 -14.21 -7.56 -31.61
N LEU A 384 -15.19 -7.89 -32.44
CA LEU A 384 -16.60 -7.94 -32.02
C LEU A 384 -16.82 -9.19 -31.16
N ASP A 385 -17.22 -8.99 -29.92
CA ASP A 385 -17.86 -10.04 -29.14
C ASP A 385 -19.26 -10.29 -29.73
N LYS A 386 -19.48 -11.50 -30.24
CA LYS A 386 -20.73 -11.88 -30.90
C LYS A 386 -21.89 -12.07 -29.93
N GLU A 387 -21.62 -12.24 -28.63
CA GLU A 387 -22.67 -12.45 -27.62
C GLU A 387 -23.17 -11.12 -27.04
N THR A 388 -22.28 -10.15 -26.82
CA THR A 388 -22.63 -8.91 -26.12
C THR A 388 -22.84 -7.71 -27.05
N SER A 389 -22.49 -7.80 -28.34
CA SER A 389 -22.47 -6.66 -29.29
C SER A 389 -21.63 -5.46 -28.80
N ALA A 390 -20.86 -5.61 -27.72
CA ALA A 390 -19.98 -4.60 -27.18
C ALA A 390 -18.65 -4.57 -27.96
N GLN A 391 -18.13 -3.37 -28.22
CA GLN A 391 -16.81 -3.19 -28.81
C GLN A 391 -15.75 -3.62 -27.79
N VAL A 392 -15.18 -4.82 -27.95
CA VAL A 392 -14.02 -5.29 -27.16
C VAL A 392 -12.76 -5.01 -27.98
N ILE A 393 -11.73 -4.40 -27.38
CA ILE A 393 -10.46 -4.11 -28.07
C ILE A 393 -9.27 -4.83 -27.39
N ALA A 394 -8.50 -5.54 -28.23
CA ALA A 394 -7.24 -6.25 -27.96
C ALA A 394 -6.01 -5.35 -28.23
N ILE A 395 -4.78 -5.84 -27.97
CA ILE A 395 -3.51 -5.05 -28.04
C ILE A 395 -2.39 -5.90 -28.66
N PRO A 396 -1.25 -5.35 -29.17
CA PRO A 396 -1.02 -4.42 -30.29
C PRO A 396 -0.47 -5.13 -31.56
N ALA A 397 -0.43 -4.41 -32.68
CA ALA A 397 0.16 -4.85 -33.94
C ALA A 397 1.65 -4.46 -34.07
N ARG A 398 2.55 -5.39 -33.81
CA ARG A 398 3.76 -5.59 -34.63
C ARG A 398 3.92 -7.09 -34.89
N ASP A 399 3.73 -7.48 -36.16
CA ASP A 399 4.04 -8.79 -36.74
C ASP A 399 3.29 -10.06 -36.31
N TYR A 400 2.05 -9.96 -35.79
CA TYR A 400 1.26 -11.18 -35.53
C TYR A 400 0.27 -11.50 -36.65
N LYS A 401 0.69 -12.41 -37.54
CA LYS A 401 -0.23 -13.18 -38.40
C LYS A 401 -1.20 -13.98 -37.52
N VAL A 402 -2.48 -13.91 -37.88
CA VAL A 402 -3.66 -14.41 -37.18
C VAL A 402 -3.64 -15.95 -37.02
N ASN A 403 -3.42 -16.44 -35.79
CA ASN A 403 -3.90 -17.71 -35.20
C ASN A 403 -3.35 -17.89 -33.76
N ARG A 404 -3.54 -16.89 -32.88
CA ARG A 404 -3.04 -16.94 -31.50
C ARG A 404 -4.16 -16.92 -30.48
N ASP A 405 -3.93 -17.63 -29.39
CA ASP A 405 -4.79 -17.69 -28.23
C ASP A 405 -4.97 -16.31 -27.57
N LYS A 406 -6.19 -15.98 -27.14
CA LYS A 406 -6.54 -14.66 -26.55
C LYS A 406 -5.77 -14.37 -25.26
N GLU A 407 -5.60 -15.38 -24.41
CA GLU A 407 -4.90 -15.23 -23.13
C GLU A 407 -3.42 -14.90 -23.35
N GLU A 408 -2.79 -15.53 -24.34
CA GLU A 408 -1.39 -15.28 -24.69
C GLU A 408 -1.15 -13.84 -25.20
N VAL A 409 -2.10 -13.29 -25.96
CA VAL A 409 -2.06 -11.89 -26.40
C VAL A 409 -2.13 -10.92 -25.21
N TYR A 410 -3.01 -11.19 -24.25
CA TYR A 410 -3.12 -10.37 -23.04
C TYR A 410 -1.87 -10.47 -22.16
N LYS A 411 -1.25 -11.66 -22.07
CA LYS A 411 0.05 -11.82 -21.42
C LYS A 411 1.14 -11.01 -22.13
N ASP A 412 1.20 -11.05 -23.46
CA ASP A 412 2.17 -10.24 -24.22
C ASP A 412 2.01 -8.75 -23.94
N PHE A 413 0.77 -8.26 -23.84
CA PHE A 413 0.55 -6.88 -23.43
C PHE A 413 1.00 -6.59 -21.99
N GLY A 414 0.74 -7.48 -21.04
CA GLY A 414 1.25 -7.35 -19.67
C GLY A 414 2.79 -7.27 -19.62
N ARG A 415 3.48 -8.09 -20.43
CA ARG A 415 4.94 -8.06 -20.59
C ARG A 415 5.42 -6.76 -21.21
N GLU A 416 4.77 -6.28 -22.27
CA GLU A 416 5.08 -5.00 -22.90
C GLU A 416 4.89 -3.83 -21.93
N MET A 417 3.81 -3.84 -21.16
CA MET A 417 3.56 -2.81 -20.17
C MET A 417 4.61 -2.82 -19.06
N PHE A 418 5.13 -4.00 -18.71
CA PHE A 418 6.27 -4.09 -17.81
C PHE A 418 7.54 -3.47 -18.42
N GLN A 419 7.79 -3.64 -19.72
CA GLN A 419 8.90 -2.96 -20.41
C GLN A 419 8.72 -1.44 -20.39
N VAL A 420 7.51 -0.93 -20.66
CA VAL A 420 7.20 0.50 -20.57
C VAL A 420 7.43 1.00 -19.14
N TYR A 421 6.98 0.26 -18.13
CA TYR A 421 7.20 0.57 -16.73
C TYR A 421 8.70 0.60 -16.38
N GLN A 422 9.49 -0.37 -16.84
CA GLN A 422 10.94 -0.38 -16.60
C GLN A 422 11.65 0.83 -17.21
N LYS A 423 11.28 1.21 -18.44
CA LYS A 423 11.87 2.36 -19.15
C LYS A 423 11.45 3.70 -18.55
N THR A 424 10.17 3.86 -18.25
CA THR A 424 9.55 5.17 -17.97
C THR A 424 9.29 5.39 -16.48
N GLY A 425 8.98 4.32 -15.75
CA GLY A 425 8.44 4.35 -14.39
C GLY A 425 6.92 4.63 -14.34
N TYR A 426 6.24 4.65 -15.49
CA TYR A 426 4.82 4.90 -15.60
C TYR A 426 4.03 3.63 -15.24
N PRO A 427 3.14 3.70 -14.24
CA PRO A 427 2.45 2.52 -13.70
C PRO A 427 1.39 1.96 -14.66
N LEU A 428 1.21 0.63 -14.66
CA LEU A 428 0.24 -0.08 -15.51
C LEU A 428 -1.18 0.45 -15.29
N GLU A 429 -1.56 0.71 -14.04
CA GLU A 429 -2.93 1.09 -13.69
C GLU A 429 -3.34 2.40 -14.35
N LEU A 430 -2.41 3.34 -14.48
CA LEU A 430 -2.69 4.59 -15.17
C LEU A 430 -2.82 4.38 -16.69
N VAL A 431 -2.14 3.39 -17.26
CA VAL A 431 -2.34 3.01 -18.66
C VAL A 431 -3.73 2.41 -18.85
N LEU A 432 -4.11 1.45 -18.01
CA LEU A 432 -5.43 0.82 -18.05
C LEU A 432 -6.55 1.85 -17.88
N GLU A 433 -6.41 2.81 -16.96
CA GLU A 433 -7.37 3.91 -16.81
C GLU A 433 -7.51 4.79 -18.05
N GLU A 434 -6.40 5.10 -18.74
CA GLU A 434 -6.49 5.92 -19.96
C GLU A 434 -7.22 5.14 -21.05
N LEU A 435 -6.95 3.84 -21.15
CA LEU A 435 -7.64 2.95 -22.07
C LEU A 435 -9.14 2.88 -21.77
N LYS A 436 -9.54 2.83 -20.49
CA LYS A 436 -10.96 2.79 -20.06
C LYS A 436 -11.77 4.04 -20.46
N LYS A 437 -11.13 5.17 -20.80
CA LYS A 437 -11.86 6.40 -21.18
C LYS A 437 -12.64 6.25 -22.47
N ASP A 438 -12.05 5.59 -23.46
CA ASP A 438 -12.60 5.46 -24.82
C ASP A 438 -12.92 4.00 -25.18
N ARG A 439 -12.70 3.06 -24.24
CA ARG A 439 -12.78 1.62 -24.50
C ARG A 439 -13.38 0.87 -23.32
N TYR A 440 -14.13 -0.19 -23.62
CA TYR A 440 -14.49 -1.20 -22.62
C TYR A 440 -13.33 -2.18 -22.43
N LEU A 441 -12.93 -2.41 -21.18
CA LEU A 441 -11.95 -3.43 -20.81
C LEU A 441 -12.67 -4.50 -19.99
N SER A 442 -12.69 -5.74 -20.47
CA SER A 442 -13.28 -6.84 -19.71
C SER A 442 -12.45 -7.18 -18.48
N ASP A 443 -13.09 -7.68 -17.43
CA ASP A 443 -12.39 -8.13 -16.20
C ASP A 443 -11.35 -9.19 -16.52
N PHE A 444 -11.67 -10.13 -17.42
CA PHE A 444 -10.74 -11.14 -17.91
C PHE A 444 -9.49 -10.54 -18.54
N PHE A 445 -9.62 -9.45 -19.32
CA PHE A 445 -8.46 -8.75 -19.88
C PHE A 445 -7.61 -8.11 -18.77
N ILE A 446 -8.24 -7.37 -17.86
CA ILE A 446 -7.56 -6.67 -16.76
C ILE A 446 -6.80 -7.67 -15.89
N GLU A 447 -7.43 -8.79 -15.55
CA GLU A 447 -6.85 -9.85 -14.74
C GLU A 447 -5.58 -10.43 -15.38
N ILE A 448 -5.67 -10.87 -16.64
CA ILE A 448 -4.54 -11.52 -17.32
C ILE A 448 -3.37 -10.55 -17.52
N VAL A 449 -3.65 -9.31 -17.92
CA VAL A 449 -2.61 -8.27 -18.11
C VAL A 449 -1.93 -7.94 -16.78
N THR A 450 -2.72 -7.73 -15.73
CA THR A 450 -2.20 -7.40 -14.40
C THR A 450 -1.35 -8.55 -13.85
N LYS A 451 -1.83 -9.79 -13.96
CA LYS A 451 -1.10 -10.98 -13.54
C LYS A 451 0.21 -11.12 -14.31
N SER A 452 0.18 -10.99 -15.64
CA SER A 452 1.38 -11.09 -16.46
C SER A 452 2.41 -9.99 -16.15
N PHE A 453 1.96 -8.74 -15.96
CA PHE A 453 2.81 -7.64 -15.52
C PHE A 453 3.46 -7.93 -14.16
N GLN A 454 2.68 -8.41 -13.20
CA GLN A 454 3.17 -8.78 -11.86
C GLN A 454 4.15 -9.94 -11.90
N GLU A 455 3.92 -10.95 -12.74
CA GLU A 455 4.84 -12.06 -12.95
C GLU A 455 6.20 -11.59 -13.48
N GLU A 456 6.22 -10.70 -14.48
CA GLU A 456 7.47 -10.10 -14.97
C GLU A 456 8.16 -9.22 -13.93
N MET A 457 7.37 -8.45 -13.16
CA MET A 457 7.89 -7.67 -12.03
C MET A 457 8.52 -8.57 -10.97
N LYS A 458 7.88 -9.69 -10.64
CA LYS A 458 8.40 -10.69 -9.69
C LYS A 458 9.66 -11.37 -10.23
N LYS A 459 9.68 -11.82 -11.49
CA LYS A 459 10.89 -12.37 -12.14
C LYS A 459 12.05 -11.40 -12.06
N HIS A 460 11.82 -10.12 -12.33
CA HIS A 460 12.84 -9.09 -12.24
C HIS A 460 13.34 -8.87 -10.81
N GLN A 461 12.43 -8.87 -9.82
CA GLN A 461 12.80 -8.81 -8.40
C GLN A 461 13.60 -10.04 -7.96
N ASP A 462 13.19 -11.23 -8.37
CA ASP A 462 13.84 -12.49 -8.01
C ASP A 462 15.21 -12.61 -8.65
N LEU A 463 15.40 -12.21 -9.91
CA LEU A 463 16.71 -12.10 -10.57
C LEU A 463 17.67 -11.17 -9.78
N SER A 464 17.14 -10.08 -9.23
CA SER A 464 17.91 -9.18 -8.36
C SER A 464 18.26 -9.85 -7.01
N ARG A 465 17.38 -10.71 -6.49
CA ARG A 465 17.59 -11.47 -5.24
C ARG A 465 18.52 -12.68 -5.40
N THR A 466 18.43 -13.47 -6.47
CA THR A 466 19.35 -14.61 -6.71
C THR A 466 20.76 -14.14 -7.02
N ALA A 467 20.94 -12.99 -7.68
CA ALA A 467 22.24 -12.31 -7.75
C ALA A 467 22.81 -11.96 -6.36
N SER A 468 21.96 -11.95 -5.33
CA SER A 468 22.33 -11.70 -3.93
C SER A 468 22.50 -12.98 -3.09
N ALA A 469 21.90 -14.11 -3.50
CA ALA A 469 21.93 -15.38 -2.76
C ALA A 469 23.27 -16.13 -2.86
N GLY A 470 24.11 -15.80 -3.85
CA GLY A 470 25.49 -16.27 -3.93
C GLY A 470 26.48 -15.48 -3.04
N MET A 471 26.01 -14.55 -2.21
CA MET A 471 26.87 -13.73 -1.34
C MET A 471 27.03 -14.34 0.07
N PHE A 472 28.28 -14.58 0.49
CA PHE A 472 28.72 -14.88 1.85
C PHE A 472 28.34 -13.78 2.86
N LYS A 473 28.39 -14.11 4.16
CA LYS A 473 28.10 -13.20 5.30
C LYS A 473 28.72 -11.81 5.08
N GLY A 474 27.91 -10.75 5.13
CA GLY A 474 28.36 -9.36 4.93
C GLY A 474 28.30 -8.84 3.49
N GLY A 475 27.77 -9.62 2.53
CA GLY A 475 27.68 -9.18 1.11
C GLY A 475 28.93 -9.49 0.30
N LEU A 476 29.73 -10.46 0.74
CA LEU A 476 30.96 -10.93 0.10
C LEU A 476 30.65 -11.97 -0.98
N ALA A 477 31.34 -11.96 -2.11
CA ALA A 477 31.17 -13.00 -3.14
C ALA A 477 31.96 -14.28 -2.82
N ASP A 478 33.07 -14.16 -2.07
CA ASP A 478 33.97 -15.25 -1.70
C ASP A 478 34.74 -14.90 -0.40
N ALA A 479 35.71 -15.74 -0.02
CA ALA A 479 36.58 -15.53 1.14
C ALA A 479 38.07 -15.33 0.77
N SER A 480 38.36 -14.89 -0.46
CA SER A 480 39.71 -14.57 -0.92
C SER A 480 40.34 -13.42 -0.10
N GLU A 481 41.67 -13.33 -0.10
CA GLU A 481 42.38 -12.24 0.58
C GLU A 481 41.99 -10.87 0.00
N GLU A 482 41.78 -10.78 -1.31
CA GLU A 482 41.33 -9.56 -1.97
C GLU A 482 39.93 -9.13 -1.49
N THR A 483 39.01 -10.08 -1.36
CA THR A 483 37.67 -9.83 -0.82
C THR A 483 37.72 -9.43 0.65
N LYS A 484 38.59 -10.03 1.47
CA LYS A 484 38.82 -9.63 2.88
C LYS A 484 39.35 -8.20 3.00
N LYS A 485 40.29 -7.82 2.13
CA LYS A 485 40.81 -6.44 2.05
C LYS A 485 39.69 -5.46 1.74
N LEU A 486 38.94 -5.70 0.67
CA LEU A 486 37.83 -4.83 0.28
C LEU A 486 36.68 -4.81 1.30
N HIS A 487 36.48 -5.87 2.06
CA HIS A 487 35.54 -5.91 3.17
C HIS A 487 35.93 -4.98 4.31
N THR A 488 37.20 -5.03 4.72
CA THR A 488 37.73 -4.13 5.77
C THR A 488 37.68 -2.67 5.30
N THR A 489 37.98 -2.42 4.02
CA THR A 489 37.81 -1.11 3.38
C THR A 489 36.37 -0.62 3.42
N ALA A 490 35.37 -1.50 3.28
CA ALA A 490 33.96 -1.11 3.34
C ALA A 490 33.58 -0.50 4.71
N HIS A 491 34.13 -1.03 5.81
CA HIS A 491 33.92 -0.48 7.16
C HIS A 491 34.60 0.89 7.36
N LEU A 492 35.86 1.01 6.93
CA LEU A 492 36.55 2.32 6.94
C LEU A 492 35.79 3.36 6.12
N MET A 493 35.27 2.96 4.96
CA MET A 493 34.49 3.83 4.08
C MET A 493 33.14 4.22 4.69
N LEU A 494 32.40 3.28 5.30
CA LEU A 494 31.12 3.59 5.95
C LEU A 494 31.29 4.62 7.06
N GLU A 495 32.28 4.44 7.93
CA GLU A 495 32.56 5.39 8.99
C GLU A 495 33.03 6.74 8.44
N SER A 496 33.87 6.74 7.40
CA SER A 496 34.29 7.98 6.72
C SER A 496 33.10 8.72 6.09
N LEU A 497 32.17 8.00 5.45
CA LEU A 497 30.93 8.57 4.93
C LEU A 497 30.08 9.18 6.05
N ARG A 498 29.98 8.54 7.21
CA ARG A 498 29.24 9.08 8.38
C ARG A 498 29.88 10.36 8.92
N ARG A 499 31.21 10.44 8.94
CA ARG A 499 31.94 11.64 9.39
C ARG A 499 31.82 12.81 8.41
N VAL A 500 31.83 12.53 7.11
CA VAL A 500 31.78 13.56 6.05
C VAL A 500 30.35 14.02 5.77
N LEU A 501 29.41 13.08 5.66
CA LEU A 501 28.03 13.36 5.23
C LEU A 501 27.06 13.49 6.40
N GLY A 502 27.32 12.82 7.53
CA GLY A 502 26.49 12.86 8.72
C GLY A 502 26.01 11.48 9.21
N PRO A 503 25.49 11.40 10.46
CA PRO A 503 25.15 10.15 11.13
C PRO A 503 23.93 9.42 10.53
N HIS A 504 23.16 10.08 9.65
CA HIS A 504 22.04 9.46 8.91
C HIS A 504 22.49 8.45 7.86
N VAL A 505 23.78 8.45 7.50
CA VAL A 505 24.35 7.46 6.60
C VAL A 505 24.31 6.07 7.26
N SER A 506 23.59 5.18 6.61
CA SER A 506 23.45 3.77 6.99
C SER A 506 23.58 2.89 5.75
N GLN A 507 24.23 1.73 5.89
CA GLN A 507 24.34 0.76 4.81
C GLN A 507 22.96 0.26 4.37
N LYS A 508 22.70 0.27 3.06
CA LYS A 508 21.48 -0.24 2.41
C LYS A 508 21.74 -1.45 1.53
N GLY A 509 22.98 -1.67 1.13
CA GLY A 509 23.40 -2.82 0.33
C GLY A 509 24.90 -2.85 0.17
N SER A 510 25.47 -4.04 -0.03
CA SER A 510 26.88 -4.20 -0.37
C SER A 510 27.04 -5.39 -1.31
N ASN A 511 27.99 -5.29 -2.24
CA ASN A 511 28.45 -6.39 -3.08
C ASN A 511 29.97 -6.26 -3.24
N ILE A 512 30.71 -7.16 -2.59
CA ILE A 512 32.16 -7.12 -2.52
C ILE A 512 32.68 -8.38 -3.19
N THR A 513 33.56 -8.23 -4.18
CA THR A 513 34.26 -9.33 -4.85
C THR A 513 35.76 -9.05 -4.83
N ALA A 514 36.60 -9.99 -5.27
CA ALA A 514 38.05 -9.78 -5.39
C ALA A 514 38.44 -8.55 -6.25
N GLU A 515 37.57 -8.12 -7.16
CA GLU A 515 37.86 -7.05 -8.12
C GLU A 515 37.16 -5.71 -7.79
N ARG A 516 36.07 -5.73 -7.01
CA ARG A 516 35.23 -4.54 -6.80
C ARG A 516 34.57 -4.47 -5.44
N LEU A 517 34.51 -3.26 -4.89
CA LEU A 517 33.64 -2.89 -3.79
C LEU A 517 32.48 -2.04 -4.32
N ARG A 518 31.25 -2.54 -4.22
CA ARG A 518 30.01 -1.77 -4.44
C ARG A 518 29.28 -1.60 -3.12
N PHE A 519 29.05 -0.36 -2.73
CA PHE A 519 28.45 -0.04 -1.44
C PHE A 519 27.31 0.96 -1.58
N ASP A 520 26.14 0.61 -1.05
CA ASP A 520 24.93 1.40 -1.12
C ASP A 520 24.60 1.94 0.26
N PHE A 521 24.30 3.24 0.38
CA PHE A 521 24.08 3.91 1.66
C PHE A 521 22.97 4.96 1.58
N SER A 522 22.32 5.24 2.71
CA SER A 522 21.30 6.30 2.80
C SER A 522 21.93 7.68 2.72
N HIS A 523 21.61 8.40 1.66
CA HIS A 523 21.93 9.81 1.51
C HIS A 523 21.01 10.39 0.41
N PRO A 524 20.30 11.50 0.67
CA PRO A 524 19.33 12.03 -0.29
C PRO A 524 19.97 12.69 -1.51
N GLU A 525 21.16 13.25 -1.35
CA GLU A 525 21.81 14.09 -2.35
C GLU A 525 22.97 13.37 -3.06
N LYS A 526 23.44 13.95 -4.17
CA LYS A 526 24.65 13.48 -4.84
C LYS A 526 25.86 13.98 -4.06
N MET A 527 26.85 13.11 -3.81
CA MET A 527 28.11 13.56 -3.20
C MET A 527 28.83 14.54 -4.12
N THR A 528 29.32 15.64 -3.55
CA THR A 528 30.21 16.58 -4.22
C THR A 528 31.58 15.93 -4.46
N ALA A 529 32.38 16.51 -5.38
CA ALA A 529 33.73 16.02 -5.64
C ALA A 529 34.61 16.14 -4.38
N GLU A 530 34.41 17.21 -3.63
CA GLU A 530 35.08 17.51 -2.38
C GLU A 530 34.73 16.49 -1.29
N GLN A 531 33.44 16.14 -1.13
CA GLN A 531 33.02 15.10 -0.19
C GLN A 531 33.58 13.72 -0.57
N MET A 532 33.62 13.38 -1.87
CA MET A 532 34.24 12.13 -2.32
C MET A 532 35.73 12.11 -1.99
N GLN A 533 36.44 13.21 -2.23
CA GLN A 533 37.87 13.32 -1.91
C GLN A 533 38.12 13.21 -0.40
N GLN A 534 37.30 13.88 0.43
CA GLN A 534 37.42 13.78 1.90
C GLN A 534 37.23 12.35 2.41
N VAL A 535 36.29 11.60 1.83
CA VAL A 535 36.10 10.18 2.17
C VAL A 535 37.31 9.36 1.74
N GLU A 536 37.85 9.58 0.54
CA GLU A 536 39.08 8.90 0.10
C GLU A 536 40.27 9.19 1.02
N ASP A 537 40.46 10.45 1.38
CA ASP A 537 41.57 10.90 2.22
C ASP A 537 41.49 10.29 3.62
N LEU A 538 40.31 10.29 4.24
CA LEU A 538 40.10 9.70 5.57
C LEU A 538 40.37 8.20 5.60
N VAL A 539 39.90 7.46 4.58
CA VAL A 539 40.16 6.01 4.47
C VAL A 539 41.65 5.76 4.31
N ASN A 540 42.32 6.46 3.39
CA ASN A 540 43.75 6.31 3.16
C ASN A 540 44.60 6.74 4.38
N GLU A 541 44.18 7.74 5.13
CA GLU A 541 44.81 8.13 6.39
C GLU A 541 44.74 7.00 7.44
N GLN A 542 43.61 6.31 7.56
CA GLN A 542 43.49 5.17 8.48
C GLN A 542 44.28 3.95 8.00
N ILE A 543 44.39 3.75 6.69
CA ILE A 543 45.26 2.72 6.10
C ILE A 543 46.73 3.01 6.46
N ALA A 544 47.17 4.26 6.29
CA ALA A 544 48.55 4.66 6.61
C ALA A 544 48.91 4.54 8.10
N LYS A 545 47.93 4.58 9.00
CA LYS A 545 48.12 4.39 10.45
C LYS A 545 48.31 2.92 10.87
N ASP A 546 48.08 1.97 9.97
CA ASP A 546 48.24 0.53 10.22
C ASP A 546 47.50 0.04 11.48
N LEU A 547 46.23 0.44 11.61
CA LEU A 547 45.39 0.17 12.77
C LEU A 547 45.10 -1.34 12.90
N PRO A 548 45.14 -1.90 14.12
CA PRO A 548 44.78 -3.28 14.35
C PRO A 548 43.27 -3.49 14.22
N VAL A 549 42.88 -4.60 13.60
CA VAL A 549 41.49 -5.07 13.46
C VAL A 549 41.22 -6.16 14.48
N ARG A 550 40.33 -5.88 15.44
CA ARG A 550 40.05 -6.79 16.57
C ARG A 550 38.60 -7.28 16.53
N CYS A 551 38.40 -8.58 16.73
CA CYS A 551 37.07 -9.18 16.85
C CYS A 551 36.80 -9.59 18.30
N LYS A 552 35.61 -9.24 18.81
CA LYS A 552 35.09 -9.74 20.10
C LYS A 552 33.67 -10.24 19.92
N GLU A 553 33.37 -11.39 20.52
CA GLU A 553 32.01 -11.91 20.58
C GLU A 553 31.35 -11.53 21.90
N MET A 554 30.16 -10.93 21.84
CA MET A 554 29.46 -10.38 23.01
C MET A 554 27.94 -10.36 22.79
N PRO A 555 27.12 -10.21 23.84
CA PRO A 555 25.67 -10.02 23.70
C PRO A 555 25.31 -8.75 22.90
N LEU A 556 24.19 -8.79 22.17
CA LEU A 556 23.74 -7.67 21.34
C LEU A 556 23.56 -6.36 22.14
N GLU A 557 23.01 -6.46 23.36
CA GLU A 557 22.79 -5.30 24.22
C GLU A 557 24.11 -4.67 24.71
N GLU A 558 25.15 -5.47 24.91
CA GLU A 558 26.49 -4.98 25.24
C GLU A 558 27.14 -4.30 24.03
N ALA A 559 26.98 -4.89 22.83
CA ALA A 559 27.46 -4.29 21.58
C ALA A 559 26.83 -2.90 21.34
N LYS A 560 25.52 -2.75 21.58
CA LYS A 560 24.83 -1.46 21.50
C LYS A 560 25.38 -0.44 22.50
N LYS A 561 25.62 -0.85 23.75
CA LYS A 561 26.21 0.02 24.80
C LYS A 561 27.62 0.51 24.45
N LEU A 562 28.39 -0.30 23.73
CA LEU A 562 29.74 0.06 23.26
C LEU A 562 29.76 0.94 22.00
N GLY A 563 28.58 1.33 21.50
CA GLY A 563 28.42 2.17 20.32
C GLY A 563 28.69 1.43 19.01
N ALA A 564 28.59 0.10 18.97
CA ALA A 564 28.75 -0.65 17.73
C ALA A 564 27.61 -0.36 16.77
N THR A 565 27.93 -0.02 15.52
CA THR A 565 26.93 0.20 14.47
C THR A 565 26.60 -1.12 13.76
N GLY A 566 25.36 -1.28 13.27
CA GLY A 566 24.93 -2.51 12.61
C GLY A 566 23.55 -2.38 11.94
N VAL A 567 23.24 -3.27 11.01
CA VAL A 567 21.92 -3.33 10.35
C VAL A 567 20.97 -4.17 11.21
N PHE A 568 20.28 -3.53 12.16
CA PHE A 568 19.36 -4.17 13.12
C PHE A 568 18.08 -4.80 12.53
N LYS A 569 18.04 -5.05 11.22
CA LYS A 569 16.89 -5.64 10.50
C LYS A 569 16.91 -7.17 10.44
N HIS A 570 17.99 -7.83 10.88
CA HIS A 570 18.04 -9.29 11.00
C HIS A 570 17.94 -9.71 12.47
N LYS A 571 17.27 -10.85 12.72
CA LYS A 571 17.32 -11.53 14.02
C LYS A 571 18.78 -11.93 14.29
N TYR A 572 19.53 -11.09 14.99
CA TYR A 572 20.81 -11.48 15.55
C TYR A 572 20.60 -12.60 16.58
N GLY A 573 21.52 -13.56 16.65
CA GLY A 573 21.53 -14.53 17.74
C GLY A 573 21.82 -13.85 19.09
N GLU A 574 21.76 -14.61 20.19
CA GLU A 574 22.03 -14.09 21.54
C GLU A 574 23.42 -13.44 21.67
N LYS A 575 24.39 -13.87 20.86
CA LYS A 575 25.74 -13.29 20.76
C LYS A 575 26.04 -12.81 19.34
N VAL A 576 26.75 -11.70 19.24
CA VAL A 576 27.20 -11.05 17.99
C VAL A 576 28.70 -10.85 17.98
N LYS A 577 29.31 -10.89 16.78
CA LYS A 577 30.70 -10.54 16.57
C LYS A 577 30.83 -9.05 16.28
N VAL A 578 31.61 -8.35 17.09
CA VAL A 578 31.91 -6.92 16.94
C VAL A 578 33.36 -6.78 16.49
N TYR A 579 33.55 -6.20 15.32
CA TYR A 579 34.87 -5.83 14.79
C TYR A 579 35.16 -4.37 15.13
N SER A 580 36.38 -4.10 15.62
CA SER A 580 36.90 -2.75 15.87
C SER A 580 38.16 -2.52 15.05
N ILE A 581 38.21 -1.43 14.29
CA ILE A 581 39.39 -1.03 13.51
C ILE A 581 40.00 0.18 14.21
N GLY A 582 41.01 -0.06 15.05
CA GLY A 582 41.48 0.91 16.03
C GLY A 582 40.33 1.53 16.83
N ASP A 583 40.40 2.83 17.08
CA ASP A 583 39.30 3.63 17.64
C ASP A 583 38.45 4.30 16.54
N PHE A 584 38.65 3.94 15.27
CA PHE A 584 38.03 4.61 14.14
C PHE A 584 36.62 4.08 13.87
N SER A 585 36.49 2.76 13.65
CA SER A 585 35.21 2.10 13.36
C SER A 585 34.95 0.94 14.32
N LYS A 586 33.68 0.72 14.66
CA LYS A 586 33.20 -0.39 15.50
C LYS A 586 31.86 -0.89 14.98
N GLU A 587 31.82 -2.11 14.49
CA GLU A 587 30.66 -2.62 13.74
C GLU A 587 30.35 -4.08 14.05
N ILE A 588 29.06 -4.43 14.05
CA ILE A 588 28.61 -5.83 14.13
C ILE A 588 28.76 -6.46 12.73
N CYS A 589 29.71 -7.38 12.58
CA CYS A 589 30.00 -8.02 11.30
C CYS A 589 30.32 -9.51 11.45
N GLY A 590 29.89 -10.30 10.46
CA GLY A 590 30.08 -11.76 10.43
C GLY A 590 31.02 -12.26 9.34
N GLY A 591 31.60 -11.36 8.53
CA GLY A 591 32.54 -11.71 7.46
C GLY A 591 34.01 -11.63 7.91
N PRO A 592 34.95 -12.21 7.14
CA PRO A 592 36.38 -12.16 7.43
C PRO A 592 36.98 -10.76 7.19
N HIS A 593 38.03 -10.43 7.92
CA HIS A 593 38.76 -9.15 7.84
C HIS A 593 40.27 -9.40 7.75
N VAL A 594 41.03 -8.38 7.32
CA VAL A 594 42.49 -8.34 7.51
C VAL A 594 42.82 -8.13 8.98
N GLU A 595 44.06 -8.39 9.39
CA GLU A 595 44.51 -8.18 10.77
C GLU A 595 44.86 -6.72 11.03
N HIS A 596 45.36 -6.02 10.01
CA HIS A 596 45.84 -4.66 10.07
C HIS A 596 45.44 -3.82 8.85
N THR A 597 45.15 -2.53 9.04
CA THR A 597 44.75 -1.66 7.91
C THR A 597 45.89 -1.37 6.94
N GLY A 598 47.16 -1.52 7.32
CA GLY A 598 48.31 -1.34 6.42
C GLY A 598 48.46 -2.47 5.40
N GLU A 599 47.75 -3.60 5.59
CA GLU A 599 47.64 -4.64 4.57
C GLU A 599 46.78 -4.22 3.36
N LEU A 600 46.01 -3.13 3.54
CA LEU A 600 45.20 -2.52 2.50
C LEU A 600 46.12 -1.68 1.59
N GLY A 601 45.87 -1.74 0.28
CA GLY A 601 46.52 -0.86 -0.68
C GLY A 601 45.96 0.56 -0.64
N LYS A 602 46.13 1.32 -1.71
CA LYS A 602 45.55 2.67 -1.80
C LYS A 602 44.07 2.61 -2.17
N PHE A 603 43.21 3.16 -1.32
CA PHE A 603 41.77 3.26 -1.58
C PHE A 603 41.44 4.34 -2.60
N LYS A 604 40.53 4.03 -3.52
CA LYS A 604 40.00 4.98 -4.49
C LYS A 604 38.53 4.72 -4.82
N ILE A 605 37.73 5.78 -4.83
CA ILE A 605 36.37 5.80 -5.36
C ILE A 605 36.45 5.91 -6.89
N ILE A 606 35.89 4.93 -7.58
CA ILE A 606 35.84 4.91 -9.05
C ILE A 606 34.67 5.78 -9.52
N LYS A 607 33.51 5.62 -8.87
CA LYS A 607 32.32 6.42 -9.18
C LYS A 607 31.30 6.40 -8.05
N GLU A 608 30.47 7.43 -8.04
CA GLU A 608 29.30 7.56 -7.20
C GLU A 608 28.06 7.79 -8.09
N GLU A 609 26.98 7.06 -7.82
CA GLU A 609 25.73 7.14 -8.59
C GLU A 609 24.48 6.93 -7.73
N SER A 610 23.34 7.43 -8.18
CA SER A 610 22.05 7.16 -7.53
C SER A 610 21.68 5.68 -7.72
N SER A 611 21.40 4.96 -6.63
CA SER A 611 20.88 3.57 -6.72
C SER A 611 19.35 3.55 -6.76
N SER A 612 18.71 4.31 -5.88
CA SER A 612 17.27 4.51 -5.81
C SER A 612 16.97 5.76 -4.96
N ALA A 613 15.71 6.13 -4.78
CA ALA A 613 15.36 7.31 -3.99
C ALA A 613 15.95 7.24 -2.57
N GLY A 614 16.72 8.25 -2.17
CA GLY A 614 17.37 8.31 -0.86
C GLY A 614 18.56 7.38 -0.67
N ILE A 615 18.99 6.64 -1.71
CA ILE A 615 20.08 5.68 -1.65
C ILE A 615 21.12 5.98 -2.73
N ARG A 616 22.35 6.24 -2.29
CA ARG A 616 23.53 6.45 -3.14
C ARG A 616 24.37 5.19 -3.19
N ARG A 617 25.13 5.02 -4.27
CA ARG A 617 26.01 3.87 -4.52
C ARG A 617 27.40 4.37 -4.85
N VAL A 618 28.38 3.93 -4.07
CA VAL A 618 29.81 4.09 -4.37
C VAL A 618 30.35 2.78 -4.94
N LYS A 619 31.12 2.89 -6.01
CA LYS A 619 32.01 1.82 -6.48
C LYS A 619 33.44 2.23 -6.21
N ALA A 620 34.19 1.38 -5.52
CA ALA A 620 35.56 1.65 -5.11
C ALA A 620 36.46 0.42 -5.32
N THR A 621 37.76 0.64 -5.22
CA THR A 621 38.80 -0.41 -5.36
C THR A 621 40.01 -0.09 -4.48
N LEU A 622 40.88 -1.07 -4.30
CA LEU A 622 42.20 -0.92 -3.72
C LEU A 622 43.24 -1.04 -4.84
N GLN A 623 44.04 0.00 -5.03
CA GLN A 623 45.19 -0.03 -5.94
C GLN A 623 46.37 -0.65 -5.20
N ILE A 624 47.00 -1.65 -5.81
CA ILE A 624 48.20 -2.28 -5.24
C ILE A 624 49.34 -1.26 -5.31
N THR A 625 49.83 -0.82 -4.16
CA THR A 625 51.10 -0.10 -4.04
C THR A 625 52.22 -1.12 -4.07
N ASN A 626 52.60 -1.58 -5.27
CA ASN A 626 53.83 -2.34 -5.46
C ASN A 626 54.89 -1.38 -6.03
N PRO A 627 56.01 -1.10 -5.31
CA PRO A 627 57.07 -0.24 -5.81
C PRO A 627 57.76 -0.75 -7.09
N GLU A 628 57.53 -2.01 -7.50
CA GLU A 628 58.24 -2.64 -8.61
C GLU A 628 57.44 -2.85 -9.90
N TYR A 629 56.18 -2.39 -10.00
CA TYR A 629 55.37 -2.55 -11.22
C TYR A 629 54.60 -1.29 -11.62
N SER A 630 55.27 -0.13 -11.65
CA SER A 630 54.69 1.14 -12.11
C SER A 630 54.72 1.34 -13.63
N GLY A 631 54.51 0.29 -14.43
CA GLY A 631 54.55 0.43 -15.88
C GLY A 631 54.03 -0.77 -16.63
N ARG A 632 52.69 -0.97 -16.66
CA ARG A 632 51.99 -1.74 -17.71
C ARG A 632 50.45 -1.83 -17.53
N ILE A 633 49.73 -0.76 -17.16
CA ILE A 633 48.27 -0.75 -17.36
C ILE A 633 47.80 0.67 -17.72
N TYR A 634 48.18 1.17 -18.90
CA TYR A 634 47.51 2.31 -19.54
C TYR A 634 47.85 2.31 -21.03
N GLU A 635 47.39 1.30 -21.79
CA GLU A 635 47.34 1.37 -23.26
C GLU A 635 46.53 0.19 -23.85
N SER A 636 45.21 0.22 -23.68
CA SER A 636 44.28 -0.48 -24.58
C SER A 636 42.85 -0.09 -24.24
N ASN A 637 42.32 0.95 -24.89
CA ASN A 637 40.89 1.11 -25.23
C ASN A 637 40.59 2.46 -25.93
N HIS A 638 41.48 2.92 -26.81
CA HIS A 638 41.16 3.99 -27.78
C HIS A 638 41.63 3.53 -29.16
N ASN A 639 40.88 2.61 -29.78
CA ASN A 639 40.83 2.46 -31.24
C ASN A 639 39.76 1.43 -31.63
N ILE A 640 38.51 1.87 -31.78
CA ILE A 640 37.58 1.23 -32.71
C ILE A 640 37.09 2.29 -33.68
N ARG A 641 37.61 2.15 -34.91
CA ARG A 641 37.34 2.96 -36.11
C ARG A 641 35.86 2.96 -36.47
N ILE A 642 35.38 4.15 -36.79
CA ILE A 642 34.24 4.41 -37.67
C ILE A 642 34.55 3.78 -39.04
N LYS A 643 33.70 2.84 -39.50
CA LYS A 643 33.65 2.43 -40.91
C LYS A 643 32.38 2.98 -41.55
N SER A 644 32.55 4.07 -42.29
CA SER A 644 31.64 4.54 -43.32
C SER A 644 31.50 3.48 -44.42
N HIS A 645 30.27 3.07 -44.76
CA HIS A 645 29.96 2.43 -46.04
C HIS A 645 29.24 3.44 -46.93
N GLY A 646 29.93 3.88 -47.97
CA GLY A 646 29.35 4.59 -49.10
C GLY A 646 29.45 3.72 -50.35
N LYS A 647 28.31 3.56 -51.02
CA LYS A 647 28.06 3.32 -52.46
C LYS A 647 29.06 2.45 -53.25
N ASN A 648 28.56 1.33 -53.76
CA ASN A 648 28.32 1.13 -55.20
C ASN A 648 27.18 0.15 -55.40
#